data_AF-A0A2R6NBA0-F1
#
_entry.id   AF-A0A2R6NBA0-F1
#
_cell.length_a   1.000
_cell.length_b   1.000
_cell.length_c   1.000
_cell.angle_alpha   90.00
_cell.angle_beta   90.00
_cell.angle_gamma   90.00
#
_symmetry.space_group_name_H-M   'P 1'
#
loop_
_entity.id
_entity.type
_entity.pdbx_description
1 polymer ?
#
loop_
_entity_poly.entity_id
_entity_poly.type
_entity_poly.pdbx_seq_one_letter_code
_entity_poly.pdbx_strand_id
1 'polypeptide(L)'
;MGATAAEASGTRQAASQAEFGTDPFTLGIASGDPLPDAVVLWTRLAPKPLRADGGMAERRVSVNWELAADEAMTDVVASGSATATAEYAHSVHVDVTGLEPDTTYYYRFEAGSYRTTVGTTKTAPAPDADVNDFAFAFVSCQDWPKGYFTAYRHLAEEDIELVVHLGDYIYGKNIQTSLDRSHEPPHNLESLGDYRVRYAQYKTDENLQAAHAACPWIVTWDDHEVVNNYAGDDYRDVPHDEFRERRANAYRAYFEHQPLRPSRLPDGPNLPLYRRFKFGDLVEFDVLDILGDEQEDWLVTGLADSTARWNVLANQVLMSSVHISNDWWDGYEADRRTVLDAMAEPPDRNPIVITGDIHRNYAYDLKADFSNPDAPTVGTEYVGTSLTSGMNGTGITQYGRSANEPWQRFFSDHRGYVRCTVTPDRWRTDYRAVSTVEEPTASVRTLASFATDDGTPGAKLLSEPPPHELIEIVGITRGASEQDGEGFDGNAVRLRNTGDEPVDLAGFRLSFQSGALRVPTNEEANVYTFDPRVLDPGGTVTVRIGSSEDTESVRYTGRDTDLDRAVLVANADGIVLDEAAYPPPDSGAVSIRTETPEPTTTATDTPLPTTTEATETPTERTTTDTTDVTNTVDTADTSTATETTDERPADETTTRTRQPESTATAPATTTPTATETAAPARGSHTDGESSSAGPGFGVLAALAGITGIAIHRLKRRWEENRG
;
A
#
# COMPACT_ATOMS: atom_id res chain seq x y z
N MET A 1 -56.33 27.49 38.08
CA MET A 1 -57.06 27.26 36.81
C MET A 1 -56.02 27.05 35.73
N GLY A 2 -56.19 26.07 34.86
CA GLY A 2 -55.11 25.58 33.99
C GLY A 2 -54.77 26.51 32.82
N ALA A 3 -53.53 26.42 32.36
CA ALA A 3 -53.12 26.85 31.03
C ALA A 3 -52.62 25.60 30.28
N THR A 4 -53.26 25.29 29.16
CA THR A 4 -52.95 24.14 28.31
C THR A 4 -51.66 24.38 27.53
N ALA A 5 -50.70 23.46 27.61
CA ALA A 5 -49.62 23.41 26.65
C ALA A 5 -50.18 22.95 25.29
N ALA A 6 -49.97 23.75 24.25
CA ALA A 6 -50.32 23.36 22.89
C ALA A 6 -49.18 22.51 22.31
N GLU A 7 -49.48 21.27 21.93
CA GLU A 7 -48.56 20.44 21.16
C GLU A 7 -48.38 21.07 19.77
N ALA A 8 -47.15 21.48 19.47
CA ALA A 8 -46.78 21.90 18.12
C ALA A 8 -46.69 20.65 17.24
N SER A 9 -47.80 20.29 16.58
CA SER A 9 -47.83 19.26 15.55
C SER A 9 -46.92 19.67 14.38
N GLY A 10 -45.68 19.21 14.41
CA GLY A 10 -44.73 19.38 13.32
C GLY A 10 -45.19 18.57 12.11
N THR A 11 -45.60 19.26 11.05
CA THR A 11 -45.99 18.63 9.78
C THR A 11 -44.85 17.76 9.26
N ARG A 12 -45.02 16.42 9.27
CA ARG A 12 -44.17 15.53 8.47
C ARG A 12 -44.38 15.90 7.01
N GLN A 13 -43.47 16.69 6.45
CA GLN A 13 -43.42 16.93 5.02
C GLN A 13 -43.10 15.58 4.37
N ALA A 14 -44.10 14.95 3.75
CA ALA A 14 -43.94 13.67 3.10
C ALA A 14 -42.82 13.79 2.07
N ALA A 15 -41.82 12.90 2.15
CA ALA A 15 -40.79 12.81 1.12
C ALA A 15 -41.49 12.52 -0.20
N SER A 16 -41.36 13.43 -1.17
CA SER A 16 -41.96 13.21 -2.48
C SER A 16 -41.28 12.03 -3.16
N GLN A 17 -42.06 11.17 -3.80
CA GLN A 17 -41.48 10.23 -4.76
C GLN A 17 -40.70 11.05 -5.79
N ALA A 18 -39.41 10.78 -5.87
CA ALA A 18 -38.53 11.41 -6.83
C ALA A 18 -38.85 10.84 -8.22
N GLU A 19 -39.37 11.69 -9.12
CA GLU A 19 -39.26 11.40 -10.54
C GLU A 19 -37.81 11.66 -10.96
N PHE A 20 -37.15 10.61 -11.47
CA PHE A 20 -35.83 10.70 -12.11
C PHE A 20 -36.02 10.52 -13.61
N GLY A 21 -35.31 11.30 -14.43
CA GLY A 21 -35.38 11.18 -15.89
C GLY A 21 -34.54 10.03 -16.46
N THR A 22 -33.64 9.48 -15.65
CA THR A 22 -32.72 8.37 -15.93
C THR A 22 -32.50 7.61 -14.62
N ASP A 23 -31.88 6.43 -14.71
CA ASP A 23 -31.51 5.66 -13.52
C ASP A 23 -30.62 6.50 -12.58
N PRO A 24 -30.97 6.66 -11.29
CA PRO A 24 -30.11 7.33 -10.32
C PRO A 24 -28.99 6.45 -9.77
N PHE A 25 -29.05 5.12 -9.90
CA PHE A 25 -28.10 4.19 -9.27
C PHE A 25 -26.84 3.93 -10.10
N THR A 26 -26.36 4.96 -10.81
CA THR A 26 -25.24 4.86 -11.78
C THR A 26 -23.87 4.53 -11.18
N LEU A 27 -23.78 4.51 -9.84
CA LEU A 27 -22.57 4.20 -9.07
C LEU A 27 -22.65 2.84 -8.36
N GLY A 28 -23.66 2.04 -8.70
CA GLY A 28 -23.93 0.73 -8.11
C GLY A 28 -24.37 0.79 -6.64
N ILE A 29 -24.11 -0.33 -5.97
CA ILE A 29 -24.41 -0.61 -4.57
C ILE A 29 -23.17 -1.22 -3.93
N ALA A 30 -23.05 -1.12 -2.61
CA ALA A 30 -21.99 -1.78 -1.85
C ALA A 30 -22.50 -2.22 -0.47
N SER A 31 -21.79 -3.15 0.16
CA SER A 31 -21.97 -3.48 1.57
C SER A 31 -20.63 -3.50 2.30
N GLY A 32 -20.62 -3.37 3.62
CA GLY A 32 -19.36 -3.26 4.36
C GLY A 32 -19.46 -3.15 5.87
N ASP A 33 -18.28 -3.00 6.50
CA ASP A 33 -18.06 -3.06 7.95
C ASP A 33 -18.85 -4.22 8.64
N PRO A 34 -18.78 -5.48 8.16
CA PRO A 34 -19.61 -6.57 8.68
C PRO A 34 -19.32 -6.86 10.15
N LEU A 35 -20.39 -7.10 10.91
CA LEU A 35 -20.38 -7.52 12.32
C LEU A 35 -21.23 -8.79 12.47
N PRO A 36 -21.19 -9.48 13.62
CA PRO A 36 -21.98 -10.69 13.85
C PRO A 36 -23.48 -10.51 13.69
N ASP A 37 -24.02 -9.36 14.09
CA ASP A 37 -25.46 -9.08 14.06
C ASP A 37 -25.83 -7.93 13.12
N ALA A 38 -24.88 -7.42 12.33
CA ALA A 38 -25.10 -6.20 11.55
C ALA A 38 -24.22 -6.04 10.31
N VAL A 39 -24.71 -5.33 9.29
CA VAL A 39 -23.93 -4.94 8.10
C VAL A 39 -24.37 -3.57 7.58
N VAL A 40 -23.44 -2.83 6.97
CA VAL A 40 -23.75 -1.58 6.28
C VAL A 40 -24.17 -1.89 4.85
N LEU A 41 -25.28 -1.30 4.40
CA LEU A 41 -25.66 -1.22 3.00
C LEU A 41 -25.47 0.21 2.48
N TRP A 42 -24.89 0.37 1.30
CA TRP A 42 -24.56 1.65 0.68
C TRP A 42 -25.07 1.78 -0.76
N THR A 43 -25.50 2.99 -1.12
CA THR A 43 -25.66 3.44 -2.52
C THR A 43 -25.60 4.98 -2.60
N ARG A 44 -25.51 5.55 -3.80
CA ARG A 44 -25.62 7.01 -4.03
C ARG A 44 -26.52 7.30 -5.22
N LEU A 45 -27.45 8.24 -5.05
CA LEU A 45 -28.30 8.73 -6.15
C LEU A 45 -27.55 9.77 -6.98
N ALA A 46 -27.11 9.40 -8.18
CA ALA A 46 -26.33 10.25 -9.07
C ALA A 46 -26.68 10.03 -10.56
N PRO A 47 -27.88 10.42 -11.04
CA PRO A 47 -28.28 10.27 -12.45
C PRO A 47 -27.38 10.99 -13.48
N LYS A 48 -26.49 11.88 -13.03
CA LYS A 48 -25.38 12.46 -13.81
C LYS A 48 -24.10 12.41 -12.95
N PRO A 49 -23.39 11.27 -12.88
CA PRO A 49 -22.38 11.02 -11.85
C PRO A 49 -21.18 11.99 -11.93
N LEU A 50 -20.77 12.37 -13.13
CA LEU A 50 -19.68 13.34 -13.37
C LEU A 50 -20.08 14.81 -13.12
N ARG A 51 -20.98 15.04 -12.17
CA ARG A 51 -21.25 16.35 -11.58
C ARG A 51 -21.09 16.25 -10.07
N ALA A 52 -20.57 17.30 -9.44
CA ALA A 52 -20.43 17.36 -7.99
C ALA A 52 -21.76 17.12 -7.22
N ASP A 53 -22.89 17.53 -7.80
CA ASP A 53 -24.25 17.32 -7.28
C ASP A 53 -24.89 15.98 -7.73
N GLY A 54 -24.19 15.13 -8.48
CA GLY A 54 -24.72 13.90 -9.08
C GLY A 54 -25.85 14.15 -10.10
N GLY A 55 -26.11 15.39 -10.50
CA GLY A 55 -27.30 15.79 -11.25
C GLY A 55 -28.59 15.87 -10.42
N MET A 56 -28.49 15.81 -9.08
CA MET A 56 -29.62 15.85 -8.16
C MET A 56 -30.04 17.28 -7.80
N ALA A 57 -31.34 17.48 -7.58
CA ALA A 57 -31.86 18.73 -7.04
C ALA A 57 -31.63 18.82 -5.52
N GLU A 58 -31.52 20.04 -4.99
CA GLU A 58 -31.35 20.33 -3.56
C GLU A 58 -32.62 20.04 -2.74
N ARG A 59 -32.94 18.75 -2.60
CA ARG A 59 -34.09 18.24 -1.85
C ARG A 59 -33.76 16.90 -1.19
N ARG A 60 -34.52 16.56 -0.15
CA ARG A 60 -34.48 15.22 0.46
C ARG A 60 -35.19 14.21 -0.44
N VAL A 61 -34.67 12.98 -0.49
CA VAL A 61 -35.23 11.87 -1.28
C VAL A 61 -35.33 10.63 -0.39
N SER A 62 -36.52 10.01 -0.35
CA SER A 62 -36.70 8.70 0.28
C SER A 62 -36.13 7.62 -0.64
N VAL A 63 -35.29 6.75 -0.09
CA VAL A 63 -34.79 5.55 -0.76
C VAL A 63 -35.23 4.36 0.09
N ASN A 64 -36.00 3.46 -0.49
CA ASN A 64 -36.39 2.22 0.19
C ASN A 64 -35.24 1.21 0.06
N TRP A 65 -35.10 0.32 1.04
CA TRP A 65 -34.13 -0.77 1.02
C TRP A 65 -34.78 -2.05 1.54
N GLU A 66 -34.34 -3.18 1.01
CA GLU A 66 -34.77 -4.52 1.39
C GLU A 66 -33.54 -5.41 1.53
N LEU A 67 -33.55 -6.28 2.54
CA LEU A 67 -32.57 -7.35 2.79
C LEU A 67 -33.36 -8.67 2.90
N ALA A 68 -32.94 -9.70 2.18
CA ALA A 68 -33.60 -10.99 2.08
C ALA A 68 -32.64 -12.16 2.32
N ALA A 69 -33.19 -13.32 2.71
CA ALA A 69 -32.45 -14.56 2.87
C ALA A 69 -32.21 -15.30 1.53
N ASP A 70 -32.82 -14.86 0.44
CA ASP A 70 -32.72 -15.45 -0.90
C ASP A 70 -32.44 -14.43 -2.00
N GLU A 71 -31.67 -14.83 -3.02
CA GLU A 71 -31.28 -13.98 -4.16
C GLU A 71 -32.49 -13.49 -4.98
N ALA A 72 -33.56 -14.28 -5.01
CA ALA A 72 -34.81 -13.90 -5.69
C ALA A 72 -35.61 -12.82 -4.94
N MET A 73 -35.15 -12.41 -3.75
CA MET A 73 -35.77 -11.39 -2.88
C MET A 73 -37.23 -11.73 -2.53
N THR A 74 -37.50 -12.99 -2.17
CA THR A 74 -38.83 -13.49 -1.83
C THR A 74 -39.05 -13.63 -0.31
N ASP A 75 -37.99 -13.84 0.46
CA ASP A 75 -37.97 -13.92 1.93
C ASP A 75 -37.25 -12.71 2.54
N VAL A 76 -37.92 -11.56 2.54
CA VAL A 76 -37.40 -10.28 3.05
C VAL A 76 -37.37 -10.29 4.57
N VAL A 77 -36.17 -10.39 5.14
CA VAL A 77 -35.91 -10.45 6.60
C VAL A 77 -35.88 -9.06 7.25
N ALA A 78 -35.43 -8.04 6.50
CA ALA A 78 -35.41 -6.65 6.95
C ALA A 78 -35.71 -5.69 5.80
N SER A 79 -36.39 -4.58 6.09
CA SER A 79 -36.63 -3.52 5.12
C SER A 79 -36.87 -2.17 5.79
N GLY A 80 -36.71 -1.09 5.05
CA GLY A 80 -36.94 0.25 5.57
C GLY A 80 -36.82 1.33 4.51
N SER A 81 -36.65 2.58 4.97
CA SER A 81 -36.30 3.69 4.09
C SER A 81 -35.28 4.61 4.74
N ALA A 82 -34.28 5.01 3.96
CA ALA A 82 -33.30 6.03 4.30
C ALA A 82 -33.63 7.35 3.58
N THR A 83 -33.13 8.46 4.11
CA THR A 83 -33.32 9.79 3.48
C THR A 83 -31.99 10.28 2.90
N ALA A 84 -31.83 10.15 1.58
CA ALA A 84 -30.72 10.75 0.86
C ALA A 84 -30.88 12.29 0.83
N THR A 85 -29.81 13.03 1.12
CA THR A 85 -29.84 14.51 1.16
C THR A 85 -28.69 15.12 0.35
N ALA A 86 -28.91 16.32 -0.18
CA ALA A 86 -27.91 17.05 -0.99
C ALA A 86 -26.63 17.37 -0.22
N GLU A 87 -26.72 17.54 1.10
CA GLU A 87 -25.59 17.78 1.99
C GLU A 87 -24.56 16.64 1.94
N TYR A 88 -25.03 15.40 1.77
CA TYR A 88 -24.22 14.17 1.66
C TYR A 88 -24.19 13.63 0.23
N ALA A 89 -24.28 14.51 -0.78
CA ALA A 89 -24.26 14.15 -2.21
C ALA A 89 -25.32 13.11 -2.64
N HIS A 90 -26.42 13.00 -1.88
CA HIS A 90 -27.44 11.96 -1.98
C HIS A 90 -26.91 10.52 -1.84
N SER A 91 -25.85 10.32 -1.05
CA SER A 91 -25.47 9.00 -0.53
C SER A 91 -26.52 8.47 0.45
N VAL A 92 -26.52 7.15 0.62
CA VAL A 92 -27.35 6.39 1.53
C VAL A 92 -26.45 5.39 2.24
N HIS A 93 -26.49 5.41 3.57
CA HIS A 93 -25.84 4.45 4.45
C HIS A 93 -26.89 3.88 5.39
N VAL A 94 -27.04 2.56 5.41
CA VAL A 94 -27.99 1.85 6.26
C VAL A 94 -27.23 0.85 7.11
N ASP A 95 -27.20 1.05 8.42
CA ASP A 95 -26.71 0.05 9.37
C ASP A 95 -27.88 -0.89 9.72
N VAL A 96 -27.91 -2.06 9.08
CA VAL A 96 -28.94 -3.07 9.33
C VAL A 96 -28.46 -3.95 10.47
N THR A 97 -29.20 -3.99 11.58
CA THR A 97 -28.83 -4.68 12.82
C THR A 97 -29.88 -5.73 13.22
N GLY A 98 -29.50 -6.64 14.13
CA GLY A 98 -30.35 -7.76 14.56
C GLY A 98 -30.43 -8.90 13.54
N LEU A 99 -29.36 -9.08 12.77
CA LEU A 99 -29.17 -10.17 11.82
C LEU A 99 -28.60 -11.42 12.53
N GLU A 100 -28.70 -12.58 11.87
CA GLU A 100 -28.02 -13.79 12.32
C GLU A 100 -26.53 -13.74 11.90
N PRO A 101 -25.60 -14.28 12.73
CA PRO A 101 -24.18 -14.35 12.40
C PRO A 101 -23.89 -15.36 11.28
N ASP A 102 -22.72 -15.21 10.66
CA ASP A 102 -22.21 -16.10 9.59
C ASP A 102 -23.21 -16.34 8.43
N THR A 103 -24.10 -15.38 8.17
CA THR A 103 -25.25 -15.56 7.28
C THR A 103 -25.15 -14.69 6.04
N THR A 104 -25.25 -15.32 4.87
CA THR A 104 -25.36 -14.65 3.58
C THR A 104 -26.76 -14.05 3.41
N TYR A 105 -26.82 -12.79 3.00
CA TYR A 105 -28.03 -12.07 2.69
C TYR A 105 -27.95 -11.36 1.34
N TYR A 106 -29.11 -11.03 0.78
CA TYR A 106 -29.25 -10.38 -0.52
C TYR A 106 -29.99 -9.06 -0.35
N TYR A 107 -29.53 -7.99 -0.99
CA TYR A 107 -30.07 -6.64 -0.77
C TYR A 107 -30.29 -5.85 -2.06
N ARG A 108 -31.23 -4.90 -2.01
CA ARG A 108 -31.46 -3.92 -3.08
C ARG A 108 -32.02 -2.60 -2.55
N PHE A 109 -31.92 -1.56 -3.36
CA PHE A 109 -32.55 -0.26 -3.11
C PHE A 109 -33.62 0.07 -4.15
N GLU A 110 -34.57 0.92 -3.78
CA GLU A 110 -35.57 1.49 -4.67
C GLU A 110 -35.68 3.01 -4.45
N ALA A 111 -35.69 3.77 -5.54
CA ALA A 111 -35.95 5.20 -5.51
C ALA A 111 -36.85 5.60 -6.69
N GLY A 112 -38.03 6.16 -6.39
CA GLY A 112 -39.01 6.50 -7.43
C GLY A 112 -39.52 5.23 -8.12
N SER A 113 -39.26 5.10 -9.42
CA SER A 113 -39.56 3.91 -10.23
C SER A 113 -38.37 3.00 -10.49
N TYR A 114 -37.18 3.35 -9.98
CA TYR A 114 -35.93 2.63 -10.24
C TYR A 114 -35.62 1.69 -9.07
N ARG A 115 -35.10 0.51 -9.39
CA ARG A 115 -34.58 -0.49 -8.45
C ARG A 115 -33.18 -0.88 -8.88
N THR A 116 -32.29 -1.09 -7.92
CA THR A 116 -30.93 -1.59 -8.19
C THR A 116 -30.98 -3.05 -8.67
N THR A 117 -29.86 -3.53 -9.19
CA THR A 117 -29.53 -4.96 -9.13
C THR A 117 -29.54 -5.45 -7.68
N VAL A 118 -29.64 -6.76 -7.50
CA VAL A 118 -29.45 -7.40 -6.19
C VAL A 118 -27.95 -7.50 -5.93
N GLY A 119 -27.52 -7.13 -4.73
CA GLY A 119 -26.18 -7.40 -4.22
C GLY A 119 -26.22 -8.47 -3.14
N THR A 120 -25.09 -9.12 -2.92
CA THR A 120 -24.87 -10.14 -1.89
C THR A 120 -24.02 -9.53 -0.77
N THR A 121 -24.30 -9.93 0.46
CA THR A 121 -23.54 -9.54 1.65
C THR A 121 -23.49 -10.68 2.67
N LYS A 122 -22.62 -10.61 3.67
CA LYS A 122 -22.50 -11.62 4.72
C LYS A 122 -22.24 -10.95 6.07
N THR A 123 -22.90 -11.41 7.14
CA THR A 123 -22.53 -11.06 8.52
C THR A 123 -21.26 -11.80 8.94
N ALA A 124 -20.49 -11.23 9.87
CA ALA A 124 -19.34 -11.93 10.42
C ALA A 124 -19.80 -13.14 11.27
N PRO A 125 -18.98 -14.17 11.46
CA PRO A 125 -19.22 -15.18 12.50
C PRO A 125 -19.21 -14.55 13.90
N ALA A 126 -19.90 -15.19 14.86
CA ALA A 126 -19.87 -14.74 16.26
C ALA A 126 -18.43 -14.77 16.82
N PRO A 127 -18.04 -13.87 17.75
CA PRO A 127 -16.63 -13.72 18.17
C PRO A 127 -16.00 -14.92 18.89
N ASP A 128 -16.82 -15.91 19.27
CA ASP A 128 -16.45 -17.17 19.91
C ASP A 128 -16.85 -18.41 19.07
N ALA A 129 -17.22 -18.21 17.80
CA ALA A 129 -17.49 -19.30 16.86
C ALA A 129 -16.20 -20.02 16.42
N ASP A 130 -16.25 -21.35 16.41
CA ASP A 130 -15.22 -22.27 15.91
C ASP A 130 -15.22 -22.27 14.37
N VAL A 131 -14.43 -21.38 13.78
CA VAL A 131 -14.39 -21.14 12.33
C VAL A 131 -13.25 -21.95 11.72
N ASN A 132 -13.61 -22.88 10.84
CA ASN A 132 -12.68 -23.89 10.29
C ASN A 132 -12.04 -23.46 8.97
N ASP A 133 -12.71 -22.60 8.21
CA ASP A 133 -12.15 -21.91 7.04
C ASP A 133 -12.70 -20.48 6.97
N PHE A 134 -11.93 -19.59 6.32
CA PHE A 134 -12.35 -18.23 5.96
C PHE A 134 -11.62 -17.80 4.67
N ALA A 135 -12.37 -17.29 3.70
CA ALA A 135 -11.83 -16.86 2.41
C ALA A 135 -12.06 -15.36 2.17
N PHE A 136 -10.99 -14.62 1.85
CA PHE A 136 -11.07 -13.20 1.56
C PHE A 136 -10.07 -12.78 0.49
N ALA A 137 -10.18 -11.56 -0.01
CA ALA A 137 -9.18 -10.96 -0.89
C ALA A 137 -8.80 -9.56 -0.41
N PHE A 138 -7.63 -9.07 -0.82
CA PHE A 138 -7.24 -7.68 -0.59
C PHE A 138 -6.67 -7.01 -1.84
N VAL A 139 -6.86 -5.69 -1.89
CA VAL A 139 -6.74 -4.84 -3.08
C VAL A 139 -6.27 -3.43 -2.71
N SER A 140 -5.57 -2.76 -3.63
CA SER A 140 -5.19 -1.35 -3.53
C SER A 140 -4.91 -0.73 -4.90
N CYS A 141 -4.71 0.58 -4.95
CA CYS A 141 -4.01 1.26 -6.05
C CYS A 141 -4.64 1.04 -7.44
N GLN A 142 -5.82 1.64 -7.62
CA GLN A 142 -6.67 1.49 -8.80
C GLN A 142 -6.70 2.74 -9.71
N ASP A 143 -5.54 3.33 -10.05
CA ASP A 143 -5.48 4.56 -10.84
C ASP A 143 -6.17 4.42 -12.22
N TRP A 144 -7.28 5.15 -12.38
CA TRP A 144 -8.23 5.01 -13.49
C TRP A 144 -7.65 5.20 -14.90
N PRO A 145 -6.73 6.16 -15.16
CA PRO A 145 -6.11 6.33 -16.47
C PRO A 145 -5.05 5.28 -16.78
N LYS A 146 -4.57 4.52 -15.78
CA LYS A 146 -3.49 3.53 -15.97
C LYS A 146 -3.99 2.14 -16.37
N GLY A 147 -5.30 1.90 -16.38
CA GLY A 147 -5.86 0.64 -16.86
C GLY A 147 -7.36 0.48 -16.74
N TYR A 148 -7.88 -0.57 -17.36
CA TYR A 148 -9.22 -1.12 -17.13
C TYR A 148 -9.22 -1.94 -15.84
N PHE A 149 -10.34 -1.88 -15.11
CA PHE A 149 -10.54 -2.59 -13.85
C PHE A 149 -10.88 -4.09 -14.03
N THR A 150 -10.25 -4.74 -15.02
CA THR A 150 -10.49 -6.15 -15.37
C THR A 150 -10.18 -7.11 -14.22
N ALA A 151 -9.26 -6.75 -13.33
CA ALA A 151 -9.00 -7.50 -12.11
C ALA A 151 -10.24 -7.59 -11.18
N TYR A 152 -11.07 -6.55 -11.10
CA TYR A 152 -12.32 -6.60 -10.34
C TYR A 152 -13.38 -7.51 -10.97
N ARG A 153 -13.36 -7.70 -12.30
CA ARG A 153 -14.24 -8.66 -12.99
C ARG A 153 -14.01 -10.06 -12.48
N HIS A 154 -12.73 -10.45 -12.39
CA HIS A 154 -12.34 -11.76 -11.88
C HIS A 154 -12.54 -11.87 -10.37
N LEU A 155 -12.27 -10.81 -9.61
CA LEU A 155 -12.51 -10.77 -8.16
C LEU A 155 -13.98 -11.00 -7.81
N ALA A 156 -14.91 -10.44 -8.59
CA ALA A 156 -16.36 -10.65 -8.42
C ALA A 156 -16.83 -12.09 -8.73
N GLU A 157 -15.96 -12.92 -9.32
CA GLU A 157 -16.19 -14.34 -9.62
C GLU A 157 -15.44 -15.28 -8.64
N GLU A 158 -14.67 -14.75 -7.68
CA GLU A 158 -13.97 -15.56 -6.66
C GLU A 158 -14.91 -16.04 -5.54
N ASP A 159 -14.65 -17.24 -5.03
CA ASP A 159 -15.32 -17.80 -3.85
C ASP A 159 -14.69 -17.20 -2.57
N ILE A 160 -15.15 -16.00 -2.19
CA ILE A 160 -14.67 -15.22 -1.05
C ILE A 160 -15.84 -14.56 -0.30
N GLU A 161 -15.63 -14.30 0.99
CA GLU A 161 -16.63 -13.77 1.90
C GLU A 161 -16.44 -12.27 2.20
N LEU A 162 -15.26 -11.73 1.89
CA LEU A 162 -14.83 -10.37 2.24
C LEU A 162 -13.81 -9.84 1.24
N VAL A 163 -13.87 -8.54 0.93
CA VAL A 163 -12.78 -7.79 0.32
C VAL A 163 -12.22 -6.75 1.30
N VAL A 164 -10.88 -6.66 1.40
CA VAL A 164 -10.17 -5.62 2.16
C VAL A 164 -9.49 -4.66 1.19
N HIS A 165 -9.91 -3.39 1.16
CA HIS A 165 -9.26 -2.35 0.37
C HIS A 165 -8.28 -1.55 1.23
N LEU A 166 -7.00 -1.57 0.85
CA LEU A 166 -5.89 -1.05 1.68
C LEU A 166 -5.50 0.41 1.39
N GLY A 167 -6.04 1.01 0.33
CA GLY A 167 -5.83 2.42 0.00
C GLY A 167 -5.68 2.69 -1.50
N ASP A 168 -5.55 3.96 -1.87
CA ASP A 168 -5.52 4.44 -3.25
C ASP A 168 -6.78 4.08 -4.06
N TYR A 169 -7.95 4.18 -3.44
CA TYR A 169 -9.25 3.95 -4.08
C TYR A 169 -9.52 5.01 -5.17
N ILE A 170 -9.05 6.23 -4.96
CA ILE A 170 -8.97 7.26 -6.00
C ILE A 170 -7.58 7.87 -6.01
N TYR A 171 -7.20 8.47 -7.14
CA TYR A 171 -5.99 9.28 -7.23
C TYR A 171 -6.34 10.77 -7.23
N GLY A 172 -5.78 11.55 -6.29
CA GLY A 172 -5.97 13.01 -6.23
C GLY A 172 -5.23 13.83 -7.31
N LYS A 173 -4.26 13.24 -8.01
CA LYS A 173 -3.47 13.88 -9.08
C LYS A 173 -4.18 13.71 -10.44
N ASN A 174 -4.22 14.74 -11.28
CA ASN A 174 -4.59 14.56 -12.68
C ASN A 174 -3.40 14.01 -13.48
N ILE A 175 -3.64 12.98 -14.30
CA ILE A 175 -2.68 12.41 -15.22
C ILE A 175 -3.39 12.03 -16.53
N GLN A 176 -2.61 11.94 -17.60
CA GLN A 176 -3.06 11.43 -18.90
C GLN A 176 -2.10 10.33 -19.34
N THR A 177 -2.63 9.29 -19.96
CA THR A 177 -1.88 8.14 -20.51
C THR A 177 -2.23 7.97 -22.00
N SER A 178 -1.76 6.89 -22.61
CA SER A 178 -2.17 6.45 -23.95
C SER A 178 -3.59 5.87 -24.00
N LEU A 179 -4.19 5.53 -22.86
CA LEU A 179 -5.55 5.02 -22.77
C LEU A 179 -6.57 6.18 -22.80
N ASP A 180 -7.70 5.97 -23.46
CA ASP A 180 -8.82 6.93 -23.51
C ASP A 180 -9.65 6.89 -22.21
N ARG A 181 -8.96 7.08 -21.07
CA ARG A 181 -9.48 7.04 -19.69
C ARG A 181 -8.94 8.22 -18.89
N SER A 182 -9.01 9.44 -19.41
CA SER A 182 -8.60 10.65 -18.68
C SER A 182 -9.36 10.82 -17.36
N HIS A 183 -8.71 11.43 -16.37
CA HIS A 183 -9.32 11.75 -15.08
C HIS A 183 -10.38 12.86 -15.17
N GLU A 184 -11.45 12.73 -14.37
CA GLU A 184 -12.49 13.73 -14.19
C GLU A 184 -12.57 14.14 -12.70
N PRO A 185 -12.59 15.44 -12.37
CA PRO A 185 -12.35 16.55 -13.29
C PRO A 185 -10.89 16.56 -13.77
N PRO A 186 -10.56 17.22 -14.90
CA PRO A 186 -9.22 17.19 -15.51
C PRO A 186 -8.21 18.11 -14.81
N HIS A 187 -8.21 18.13 -13.48
CA HIS A 187 -7.29 18.86 -12.61
C HIS A 187 -7.07 18.12 -11.27
N ASN A 188 -6.13 18.59 -10.45
CA ASN A 188 -5.85 18.00 -9.13
C ASN A 188 -7.00 18.33 -8.17
N LEU A 189 -7.40 17.38 -7.31
CA LEU A 189 -8.57 17.55 -6.45
C LEU A 189 -8.28 18.48 -5.27
N GLU A 190 -9.12 19.49 -5.06
CA GLU A 190 -8.97 20.45 -3.95
C GLU A 190 -10.29 20.67 -3.20
N SER A 191 -11.39 20.89 -3.93
CA SER A 191 -12.71 21.10 -3.37
C SER A 191 -13.48 19.79 -3.17
N LEU A 192 -14.45 19.79 -2.25
CA LEU A 192 -15.41 18.68 -2.08
C LEU A 192 -16.11 18.30 -3.40
N GLY A 193 -16.33 19.26 -4.29
CA GLY A 193 -16.89 19.00 -5.61
C GLY A 193 -15.99 18.16 -6.51
N ASP A 194 -14.67 18.39 -6.46
CA ASP A 194 -13.69 17.64 -7.25
C ASP A 194 -13.61 16.19 -6.75
N TYR A 195 -13.46 15.99 -5.44
CA TYR A 195 -13.43 14.65 -4.84
C TYR A 195 -14.72 13.86 -5.13
N ARG A 196 -15.90 14.48 -5.01
CA ARG A 196 -17.19 13.85 -5.36
C ARG A 196 -17.29 13.42 -6.83
N VAL A 197 -16.65 14.15 -7.75
CA VAL A 197 -16.60 13.78 -9.17
C VAL A 197 -15.59 12.67 -9.42
N ARG A 198 -14.40 12.69 -8.79
CA ARG A 198 -13.40 11.61 -8.94
C ARG A 198 -13.91 10.28 -8.40
N TYR A 199 -14.50 10.26 -7.20
CA TYR A 199 -15.14 9.04 -6.68
C TYR A 199 -16.26 8.54 -7.59
N ALA A 200 -17.09 9.45 -8.10
CA ALA A 200 -18.15 9.09 -9.03
C ALA A 200 -17.57 8.49 -10.33
N GLN A 201 -16.53 9.08 -10.91
CA GLN A 201 -15.85 8.51 -12.08
C GLN A 201 -15.41 7.07 -11.81
N TYR A 202 -14.65 6.83 -10.74
CA TYR A 202 -14.13 5.49 -10.44
C TYR A 202 -15.27 4.49 -10.24
N LYS A 203 -16.30 4.86 -9.46
CA LYS A 203 -17.50 4.02 -9.24
C LYS A 203 -18.45 3.94 -10.44
N THR A 204 -18.15 4.52 -11.61
CA THR A 204 -18.86 4.20 -12.87
C THR A 204 -18.33 2.95 -13.58
N ASP A 205 -17.18 2.38 -13.17
CA ASP A 205 -16.70 1.14 -13.78
C ASP A 205 -17.55 -0.06 -13.37
N GLU A 206 -18.14 -0.75 -14.36
CA GLU A 206 -19.06 -1.88 -14.14
C GLU A 206 -18.38 -3.04 -13.41
N ASN A 207 -17.06 -3.24 -13.56
CA ASN A 207 -16.33 -4.30 -12.87
C ASN A 207 -16.19 -4.00 -11.37
N LEU A 208 -15.93 -2.74 -11.01
CA LEU A 208 -15.87 -2.27 -9.62
C LEU A 208 -17.26 -2.30 -8.96
N GLN A 209 -18.32 -1.97 -9.70
CA GLN A 209 -19.69 -2.13 -9.22
C GLN A 209 -20.04 -3.61 -8.95
N ALA A 210 -19.63 -4.52 -9.84
CA ALA A 210 -19.83 -5.96 -9.65
C ALA A 210 -19.10 -6.47 -8.39
N ALA A 211 -17.84 -6.09 -8.20
CA ALA A 211 -17.07 -6.50 -7.01
C ALA A 211 -17.62 -5.93 -5.69
N HIS A 212 -18.15 -4.71 -5.69
CA HIS A 212 -18.86 -4.15 -4.52
C HIS A 212 -20.22 -4.81 -4.24
N ALA A 213 -20.87 -5.35 -5.27
CA ALA A 213 -22.14 -6.06 -5.14
C ALA A 213 -21.97 -7.55 -4.78
N ALA A 214 -20.77 -8.11 -4.84
CA ALA A 214 -20.52 -9.55 -4.65
C ALA A 214 -20.41 -9.98 -3.17
N CYS A 215 -19.82 -9.14 -2.30
CA CYS A 215 -19.55 -9.46 -0.89
C CYS A 215 -19.40 -8.16 -0.06
N PRO A 216 -19.34 -8.20 1.29
CA PRO A 216 -19.02 -7.03 2.09
C PRO A 216 -17.55 -6.60 1.94
N TRP A 217 -17.31 -5.30 2.09
CA TRP A 217 -15.97 -4.71 2.05
C TRP A 217 -15.57 -4.09 3.40
N ILE A 218 -14.33 -4.30 3.79
CA ILE A 218 -13.62 -3.51 4.80
C ILE A 218 -12.68 -2.58 4.03
N VAL A 219 -12.81 -1.27 4.25
CA VAL A 219 -12.01 -0.27 3.51
C VAL A 219 -11.20 0.61 4.46
N THR A 220 -9.94 0.82 4.12
CA THR A 220 -9.13 1.94 4.62
C THR A 220 -8.66 2.78 3.44
N TRP A 221 -8.09 3.96 3.71
CA TRP A 221 -7.50 4.85 2.70
C TRP A 221 -5.97 4.72 2.72
N ASP A 222 -5.30 5.41 1.80
CA ASP A 222 -3.90 5.80 1.92
C ASP A 222 -3.77 7.30 1.53
N ASP A 223 -2.61 7.72 1.02
CA ASP A 223 -2.30 9.10 0.70
C ASP A 223 -3.19 9.70 -0.42
N HIS A 224 -3.49 8.92 -1.48
CA HIS A 224 -4.06 9.42 -2.71
C HIS A 224 -5.56 9.75 -2.64
N GLU A 225 -6.27 9.22 -1.64
CA GLU A 225 -7.61 9.66 -1.25
C GLU A 225 -7.67 11.16 -0.93
N VAL A 226 -6.57 11.75 -0.44
CA VAL A 226 -6.43 13.20 -0.18
C VAL A 226 -5.46 13.80 -1.19
N VAL A 227 -4.16 13.51 -1.03
CA VAL A 227 -3.07 13.91 -1.92
C VAL A 227 -1.80 13.11 -1.61
N ASN A 228 -1.19 12.58 -2.67
CA ASN A 228 0.14 11.97 -2.74
C ASN A 228 1.16 12.51 -1.68
N ASN A 229 1.59 11.66 -0.75
CA ASN A 229 2.53 11.87 0.36
C ASN A 229 2.11 12.96 1.37
N TYR A 230 0.86 12.98 1.81
CA TYR A 230 0.46 13.81 2.97
C TYR A 230 0.80 13.10 4.29
N ALA A 231 1.14 13.87 5.32
CA ALA A 231 1.46 13.32 6.65
C ALA A 231 0.79 14.18 7.74
N GLY A 232 -0.26 13.66 8.38
CA GLY A 232 -1.02 14.40 9.38
C GLY A 232 -1.60 15.71 8.80
N ASP A 233 -1.18 16.86 9.36
CA ASP A 233 -1.57 18.21 8.90
C ASP A 233 -0.59 18.83 7.88
N ASP A 234 0.46 18.11 7.47
CA ASP A 234 1.54 18.60 6.61
C ASP A 234 1.42 18.07 5.17
N TYR A 235 1.57 18.99 4.20
CA TYR A 235 1.76 18.66 2.78
C TYR A 235 2.60 19.76 2.08
N ARG A 236 3.89 19.46 1.88
CA ARG A 236 4.86 20.36 1.21
C ARG A 236 4.88 21.75 1.88
N ASP A 237 4.77 22.82 1.09
CA ASP A 237 4.74 24.21 1.55
C ASP A 237 3.30 24.76 1.74
N VAL A 238 2.27 23.90 1.72
CA VAL A 238 0.86 24.34 1.88
C VAL A 238 0.59 24.68 3.36
N PRO A 239 -0.03 25.83 3.68
CA PRO A 239 -0.40 26.17 5.06
C PRO A 239 -1.34 25.12 5.68
N HIS A 240 -1.06 24.71 6.92
CA HIS A 240 -1.80 23.64 7.62
C HIS A 240 -3.33 23.86 7.62
N ASP A 241 -3.81 25.09 7.80
CA ASP A 241 -5.25 25.38 7.82
C ASP A 241 -5.91 25.21 6.44
N GLU A 242 -5.19 25.53 5.36
CA GLU A 242 -5.61 25.28 3.96
C GLU A 242 -5.61 23.78 3.66
N PHE A 243 -4.57 23.07 4.11
CA PHE A 243 -4.49 21.62 3.94
C PHE A 243 -5.57 20.87 4.74
N ARG A 244 -5.92 21.31 5.96
CA ARG A 244 -7.04 20.79 6.75
C ARG A 244 -8.38 20.97 6.03
N GLU A 245 -8.63 22.10 5.36
CA GLU A 245 -9.85 22.27 4.55
C GLU A 245 -9.91 21.24 3.40
N ARG A 246 -8.79 21.02 2.71
CA ARG A 246 -8.67 19.97 1.68
C ARG A 246 -8.88 18.56 2.24
N ARG A 247 -8.28 18.24 3.40
CA ARG A 247 -8.46 16.94 4.07
C ARG A 247 -9.91 16.72 4.50
N ALA A 248 -10.57 17.76 5.01
CA ALA A 248 -12.00 17.71 5.33
C ALA A 248 -12.87 17.43 4.09
N ASN A 249 -12.57 18.08 2.96
CA ASN A 249 -13.25 17.84 1.69
C ASN A 249 -13.05 16.38 1.20
N ALA A 250 -11.82 15.87 1.30
CA ALA A 250 -11.47 14.51 0.91
C ALA A 250 -12.15 13.44 1.79
N TYR A 251 -12.04 13.56 3.12
CA TYR A 251 -12.62 12.63 4.09
C TYR A 251 -14.16 12.62 4.02
N ARG A 252 -14.77 13.78 3.77
CA ARG A 252 -16.21 13.89 3.51
C ARG A 252 -16.62 13.13 2.25
N ALA A 253 -15.86 13.28 1.16
CA ALA A 253 -16.11 12.53 -0.06
C ALA A 253 -15.86 11.02 0.11
N TYR A 254 -14.83 10.61 0.87
CA TYR A 254 -14.58 9.20 1.21
C TYR A 254 -15.80 8.58 1.90
N PHE A 255 -16.28 9.20 2.99
CA PHE A 255 -17.48 8.73 3.68
C PHE A 255 -18.70 8.62 2.75
N GLU A 256 -18.93 9.62 1.90
CA GLU A 256 -20.07 9.63 0.96
C GLU A 256 -20.04 8.48 -0.08
N HIS A 257 -18.87 7.87 -0.33
CA HIS A 257 -18.67 6.88 -1.40
C HIS A 257 -18.26 5.48 -0.94
N GLN A 258 -18.11 5.29 0.37
CA GLN A 258 -17.69 4.02 0.97
C GLN A 258 -18.75 3.46 1.93
N PRO A 259 -18.86 2.12 2.06
CA PRO A 259 -19.87 1.45 2.89
C PRO A 259 -19.49 1.45 4.38
N LEU A 260 -19.23 2.64 4.94
CA LEU A 260 -18.89 2.84 6.35
C LEU A 260 -20.13 2.98 7.24
N ARG A 261 -20.03 2.58 8.51
CA ARG A 261 -21.10 2.78 9.50
C ARG A 261 -21.45 4.27 9.67
N PRO A 262 -22.74 4.68 9.71
CA PRO A 262 -23.13 6.08 9.85
C PRO A 262 -22.60 6.80 11.09
N SER A 263 -22.20 6.06 12.13
CA SER A 263 -21.54 6.58 13.34
C SER A 263 -20.12 7.11 13.08
N ARG A 264 -19.51 6.77 11.93
CA ARG A 264 -18.18 7.22 11.48
C ARG A 264 -18.24 8.52 10.67
N LEU A 265 -19.30 9.32 10.80
CA LEU A 265 -19.46 10.60 10.10
C LEU A 265 -18.26 11.54 10.38
N PRO A 266 -17.62 12.15 9.36
CA PRO A 266 -16.46 13.02 9.59
C PRO A 266 -16.84 14.33 10.27
N ASP A 267 -16.00 14.77 11.21
CA ASP A 267 -16.04 16.11 11.81
C ASP A 267 -14.87 16.95 11.27
N GLY A 268 -15.16 17.73 10.23
CA GLY A 268 -14.15 18.50 9.51
C GLY A 268 -13.03 17.59 8.97
N PRO A 269 -11.75 17.85 9.30
CA PRO A 269 -10.61 17.09 8.81
C PRO A 269 -10.37 15.78 9.56
N ASN A 270 -11.32 15.30 10.36
CA ASN A 270 -11.20 14.10 11.19
C ASN A 270 -12.29 13.09 10.84
N LEU A 271 -11.89 11.90 10.37
CA LEU A 271 -12.75 10.74 10.21
C LEU A 271 -12.06 9.59 10.97
N PRO A 272 -12.67 9.02 12.02
CA PRO A 272 -12.03 7.94 12.76
C PRO A 272 -12.12 6.65 11.93
N LEU A 273 -11.08 6.27 11.18
CA LEU A 273 -11.17 5.14 10.24
C LEU A 273 -10.68 3.80 10.80
N TYR A 274 -9.66 3.80 11.66
CA TYR A 274 -9.13 2.57 12.25
C TYR A 274 -10.19 1.82 13.10
N ARG A 275 -10.12 0.48 13.05
CA ARG A 275 -11.13 -0.42 13.62
C ARG A 275 -10.69 -1.88 13.62
N ARG A 276 -11.34 -2.69 14.46
CA ARG A 276 -11.08 -4.12 14.67
C ARG A 276 -12.31 -4.96 14.30
N PHE A 277 -12.10 -6.08 13.62
CA PHE A 277 -13.15 -7.04 13.25
C PHE A 277 -12.72 -8.47 13.60
N LYS A 278 -13.60 -9.24 14.25
CA LYS A 278 -13.40 -10.68 14.51
C LYS A 278 -14.26 -11.53 13.59
N PHE A 279 -13.67 -12.58 13.05
CA PHE A 279 -14.32 -13.64 12.29
C PHE A 279 -14.09 -14.97 13.04
N GLY A 280 -14.96 -15.26 14.00
CA GLY A 280 -14.80 -16.39 14.91
C GLY A 280 -13.64 -16.22 15.89
N ASP A 281 -13.13 -17.34 16.39
CA ASP A 281 -11.81 -17.44 17.01
C ASP A 281 -10.65 -17.54 16.00
N LEU A 282 -10.95 -17.58 14.69
CA LEU A 282 -9.95 -17.80 13.64
C LEU A 282 -9.17 -16.53 13.28
N VAL A 283 -9.84 -15.48 12.81
CA VAL A 283 -9.18 -14.26 12.28
C VAL A 283 -9.64 -13.00 13.03
N GLU A 284 -8.69 -12.16 13.41
CA GLU A 284 -8.95 -10.78 13.83
C GLU A 284 -8.21 -9.80 12.93
N PHE A 285 -8.94 -8.89 12.30
CA PHE A 285 -8.38 -7.81 11.48
C PHE A 285 -8.24 -6.53 12.31
N ASP A 286 -7.02 -6.02 12.39
CA ASP A 286 -6.67 -4.67 12.83
C ASP A 286 -6.50 -3.77 11.61
N VAL A 287 -7.54 -3.02 11.27
CA VAL A 287 -7.55 -2.10 10.13
C VAL A 287 -6.94 -0.78 10.56
N LEU A 288 -5.80 -0.42 9.97
CA LEU A 288 -4.98 0.70 10.43
C LEU A 288 -5.26 2.00 9.65
N ASP A 289 -4.92 3.12 10.30
CA ASP A 289 -4.92 4.50 9.81
C ASP A 289 -3.58 5.17 10.21
N ILE A 290 -2.49 4.38 10.07
CA ILE A 290 -1.07 4.70 10.35
C ILE A 290 -0.73 5.38 11.69
N LEU A 291 -1.33 4.88 12.77
CA LEU A 291 -0.94 5.06 14.17
C LEU A 291 -1.20 6.46 14.78
N GLY A 292 -0.14 7.14 15.22
CA GLY A 292 -0.22 8.13 16.30
C GLY A 292 -0.55 7.50 17.67
N ASP A 293 -0.28 8.24 18.75
CA ASP A 293 -0.30 7.73 20.13
C ASP A 293 -1.56 6.90 20.49
N GLU A 294 -2.76 7.40 20.15
CA GLU A 294 -4.03 6.74 20.50
C GLU A 294 -4.23 5.39 19.79
N GLN A 295 -3.82 5.29 18.52
CA GLN A 295 -3.96 4.06 17.76
C GLN A 295 -2.80 3.09 18.04
N GLU A 296 -1.59 3.56 18.34
CA GLU A 296 -0.50 2.69 18.82
C GLU A 296 -0.91 1.98 20.12
N ASP A 297 -1.38 2.72 21.13
CA ASP A 297 -1.89 2.16 22.39
C ASP A 297 -3.01 1.12 22.15
N TRP A 298 -3.95 1.43 21.24
CA TRP A 298 -5.06 0.55 20.85
C TRP A 298 -4.63 -0.72 20.11
N LEU A 299 -3.58 -0.64 19.28
CA LEU A 299 -3.03 -1.77 18.54
C LEU A 299 -2.24 -2.69 19.47
N VAL A 300 -1.30 -2.13 20.24
CA VAL A 300 -0.46 -2.88 21.19
C VAL A 300 -1.31 -3.59 22.25
N THR A 301 -2.26 -2.87 22.86
CA THR A 301 -3.21 -3.48 23.81
C THR A 301 -4.06 -4.55 23.13
N GLY A 302 -4.48 -4.32 21.89
CA GLY A 302 -5.28 -5.24 21.10
C GLY A 302 -4.60 -6.57 20.80
N LEU A 303 -3.35 -6.52 20.36
CA LEU A 303 -2.53 -7.71 20.08
C LEU A 303 -2.30 -8.54 21.35
N ALA A 304 -2.08 -7.87 22.49
CA ALA A 304 -1.93 -8.54 23.79
C ALA A 304 -3.24 -9.17 24.30
N ASP A 305 -4.37 -8.50 24.14
CA ASP A 305 -5.70 -8.98 24.56
C ASP A 305 -6.34 -9.97 23.57
N SER A 306 -5.81 -10.09 22.35
CA SER A 306 -6.42 -10.90 21.30
C SER A 306 -6.45 -12.39 21.67
N THR A 307 -7.53 -13.05 21.26
CA THR A 307 -7.73 -14.49 21.41
C THR A 307 -7.65 -15.25 20.09
N ALA A 308 -7.60 -14.56 18.95
CA ALA A 308 -7.70 -15.16 17.62
C ALA A 308 -6.45 -16.00 17.25
N ARG A 309 -6.59 -16.97 16.33
CA ARG A 309 -5.46 -17.75 15.79
C ARG A 309 -4.55 -16.88 14.92
N TRP A 310 -5.15 -16.05 14.08
CA TRP A 310 -4.49 -15.16 13.13
C TRP A 310 -4.84 -13.71 13.44
N ASN A 311 -3.82 -12.90 13.71
CA ASN A 311 -3.95 -11.45 13.85
C ASN A 311 -3.50 -10.80 12.54
N VAL A 312 -4.33 -9.94 11.95
CA VAL A 312 -4.08 -9.38 10.62
C VAL A 312 -4.01 -7.86 10.72
N LEU A 313 -2.81 -7.30 10.61
CA LEU A 313 -2.62 -5.86 10.45
C LEU A 313 -2.90 -5.51 8.98
N ALA A 314 -4.07 -4.92 8.73
CA ALA A 314 -4.44 -4.41 7.42
C ALA A 314 -3.98 -2.95 7.30
N ASN A 315 -2.89 -2.74 6.57
CA ASN A 315 -2.14 -1.49 6.54
C ASN A 315 -1.83 -1.04 5.11
N GLN A 316 -1.48 0.24 4.99
CA GLN A 316 -1.21 0.96 3.76
C GLN A 316 0.15 0.60 3.18
N VAL A 317 1.22 0.85 3.94
CA VAL A 317 2.60 1.00 3.47
C VAL A 317 3.55 -0.09 3.98
N LEU A 318 4.66 -0.32 3.28
CA LEU A 318 5.55 -1.46 3.52
C LEU A 318 6.13 -1.52 4.95
N MET A 319 5.83 -2.59 5.68
CA MET A 319 6.30 -2.87 7.04
C MET A 319 7.75 -3.39 7.02
N SER A 320 8.01 -4.36 6.13
CA SER A 320 9.33 -4.94 5.89
C SER A 320 10.37 -3.87 5.54
N SER A 321 11.62 -4.06 5.99
CA SER A 321 12.68 -3.12 5.65
C SER A 321 13.20 -3.35 4.24
N VAL A 322 13.38 -2.25 3.50
CA VAL A 322 14.01 -2.21 2.17
C VAL A 322 15.10 -1.12 2.11
N HIS A 323 15.30 -0.39 3.22
CA HIS A 323 16.33 0.62 3.48
C HIS A 323 16.26 1.86 2.58
N ILE A 324 15.11 2.15 1.98
CA ILE A 324 14.99 3.14 0.89
C ILE A 324 13.84 4.16 1.01
N SER A 325 12.98 4.13 2.03
CA SER A 325 11.82 5.04 2.07
C SER A 325 11.61 5.70 3.43
N ASN A 326 11.33 7.02 3.39
CA ASN A 326 10.88 7.80 4.55
C ASN A 326 9.34 7.85 4.66
N ASP A 327 8.65 7.13 3.77
CA ASP A 327 7.22 7.15 3.50
C ASP A 327 6.54 5.84 3.95
N TRP A 328 7.37 4.81 4.14
CA TRP A 328 7.02 3.49 4.64
C TRP A 328 7.56 3.34 6.06
N TRP A 329 7.36 2.18 6.70
CA TRP A 329 7.80 1.97 8.08
C TRP A 329 9.33 2.04 8.29
N ASP A 330 10.12 2.06 7.21
CA ASP A 330 11.56 2.43 7.24
C ASP A 330 11.82 3.88 7.69
N GLY A 331 10.90 4.81 7.45
CA GLY A 331 10.96 6.19 7.94
C GLY A 331 10.58 6.34 9.42
N TYR A 332 9.93 5.32 9.98
CA TYR A 332 9.24 5.30 11.26
C TYR A 332 9.74 4.13 12.12
N GLU A 333 11.08 3.96 12.17
CA GLU A 333 11.72 2.77 12.76
C GLU A 333 11.35 2.56 14.24
N ALA A 334 11.09 3.63 15.00
CA ALA A 334 10.67 3.55 16.39
C ALA A 334 9.27 2.91 16.51
N ASP A 335 8.30 3.44 15.77
CA ASP A 335 6.91 2.98 15.77
C ASP A 335 6.82 1.56 15.19
N ARG A 336 7.61 1.27 14.13
CA ARG A 336 7.80 -0.09 13.61
C ARG A 336 8.29 -1.04 14.69
N ARG A 337 9.28 -0.63 15.49
CA ARG A 337 9.84 -1.48 16.54
C ARG A 337 8.81 -1.75 17.63
N THR A 338 8.03 -0.75 18.06
CA THR A 338 6.92 -0.94 19.00
C THR A 338 5.93 -2.00 18.51
N VAL A 339 5.53 -1.92 17.23
CA VAL A 339 4.57 -2.88 16.64
C VAL A 339 5.17 -4.27 16.45
N LEU A 340 6.41 -4.40 15.99
CA LEU A 340 7.08 -5.69 15.83
C LEU A 340 7.37 -6.37 17.17
N ASP A 341 7.74 -5.61 18.21
CA ASP A 341 7.90 -6.12 19.57
C ASP A 341 6.53 -6.60 20.12
N ALA A 342 5.45 -5.85 19.91
CA ALA A 342 4.09 -6.26 20.31
C ALA A 342 3.56 -7.49 19.55
N MET A 343 3.95 -7.66 18.27
CA MET A 343 3.70 -8.87 17.49
C MET A 343 4.49 -10.09 18.02
N ALA A 344 5.66 -9.86 18.62
CA ALA A 344 6.57 -10.92 19.09
C ALA A 344 6.31 -11.39 20.54
N GLU A 345 5.70 -10.55 21.38
CA GLU A 345 5.43 -10.84 22.80
C GLU A 345 4.61 -12.14 23.03
N PRO A 346 3.53 -12.44 22.28
CA PRO A 346 2.79 -13.68 22.46
C PRO A 346 3.36 -14.78 21.53
N PRO A 347 4.09 -15.80 22.03
CA PRO A 347 4.85 -16.73 21.20
C PRO A 347 3.99 -17.73 20.41
N ASP A 348 2.69 -17.84 20.75
CA ASP A 348 1.73 -18.77 20.15
C ASP A 348 0.76 -18.06 19.16
N ARG A 349 1.10 -16.85 18.68
CA ARG A 349 0.29 -16.07 17.73
C ARG A 349 0.89 -16.06 16.33
N ASN A 350 0.04 -15.87 15.33
CA ASN A 350 0.42 -15.75 13.93
C ASN A 350 0.06 -14.36 13.39
N PRO A 351 0.91 -13.34 13.61
CA PRO A 351 0.65 -12.01 13.09
C PRO A 351 1.03 -11.94 11.60
N ILE A 352 0.03 -11.59 10.80
CA ILE A 352 0.14 -11.35 9.36
C ILE A 352 -0.03 -9.85 9.11
N VAL A 353 0.79 -9.28 8.24
CA VAL A 353 0.59 -7.93 7.71
C VAL A 353 0.14 -8.05 6.26
N ILE A 354 -0.91 -7.33 5.88
CA ILE A 354 -1.32 -7.15 4.48
C ILE A 354 -1.17 -5.68 4.10
N THR A 355 -0.59 -5.44 2.92
CA THR A 355 -0.04 -4.13 2.55
C THR A 355 -0.35 -3.75 1.10
N GLY A 356 -0.53 -2.45 0.83
CA GLY A 356 -0.73 -1.84 -0.49
C GLY A 356 0.44 -0.95 -0.94
N ASP A 357 0.14 0.30 -1.31
CA ASP A 357 1.02 1.39 -1.83
C ASP A 357 1.93 1.03 -3.02
N ILE A 358 2.90 0.12 -2.84
CA ILE A 358 4.13 0.02 -3.64
C ILE A 358 3.92 -0.44 -5.10
N HIS A 359 2.68 -0.73 -5.52
CA HIS A 359 2.28 -1.23 -6.84
C HIS A 359 2.95 -2.56 -7.24
N ARG A 360 3.44 -3.35 -6.28
CA ARG A 360 4.19 -4.60 -6.48
C ARG A 360 3.71 -5.68 -5.51
N ASN A 361 3.78 -6.94 -5.94
CA ASN A 361 3.60 -8.07 -5.04
C ASN A 361 4.92 -8.36 -4.32
N TYR A 362 4.88 -8.58 -3.01
CA TYR A 362 5.99 -9.14 -2.24
C TYR A 362 5.48 -10.11 -1.18
N ALA A 363 6.32 -11.07 -0.82
CA ALA A 363 6.17 -11.86 0.41
C ALA A 363 7.46 -11.70 1.24
N TYR A 364 7.32 -11.31 2.49
CA TYR A 364 8.43 -11.02 3.40
C TYR A 364 8.28 -11.74 4.74
N ASP A 365 9.40 -12.26 5.25
CA ASP A 365 9.53 -12.70 6.64
C ASP A 365 9.82 -11.48 7.52
N LEU A 366 8.88 -11.04 8.36
CA LEU A 366 9.10 -9.88 9.22
C LEU A 366 10.08 -10.22 10.35
N LYS A 367 11.18 -9.48 10.46
CA LYS A 367 12.27 -9.75 11.41
C LYS A 367 12.09 -8.89 12.67
N ALA A 368 12.38 -9.46 13.85
CA ALA A 368 12.42 -8.70 15.12
C ALA A 368 13.43 -7.54 15.07
N ASP A 369 14.50 -7.68 14.28
CA ASP A 369 15.46 -6.62 14.02
C ASP A 369 16.02 -6.77 12.60
N PHE A 370 15.62 -5.86 11.70
CA PHE A 370 16.09 -5.88 10.30
C PHE A 370 17.57 -5.51 10.13
N SER A 371 18.25 -4.98 11.17
CA SER A 371 19.71 -4.80 11.13
C SER A 371 20.48 -6.13 11.29
N ASN A 372 19.80 -7.21 11.68
CA ASN A 372 20.36 -8.54 11.84
C ASN A 372 19.53 -9.57 11.03
N PRO A 373 20.00 -10.04 9.86
CA PRO A 373 19.33 -11.06 9.06
C PRO A 373 18.98 -12.37 9.81
N ASP A 374 19.78 -12.71 10.84
CA ASP A 374 19.59 -13.90 11.68
C ASP A 374 18.64 -13.67 12.87
N ALA A 375 18.07 -12.46 13.03
CA ALA A 375 17.06 -12.20 14.05
C ALA A 375 15.83 -13.11 13.87
N PRO A 376 15.06 -13.40 14.93
CA PRO A 376 13.81 -14.16 14.81
C PRO A 376 12.85 -13.54 13.78
N THR A 377 12.17 -14.40 13.01
CA THR A 377 11.00 -13.96 12.24
C THR A 377 9.82 -13.91 13.21
N VAL A 378 9.14 -12.77 13.28
CA VAL A 378 8.04 -12.48 14.23
C VAL A 378 6.67 -12.38 13.57
N GLY A 379 6.62 -12.36 12.24
CA GLY A 379 5.38 -12.36 11.46
C GLY A 379 5.64 -12.57 9.97
N THR A 380 4.59 -12.53 9.16
CA THR A 380 4.67 -12.60 7.69
C THR A 380 3.99 -11.38 7.08
N GLU A 381 4.63 -10.70 6.13
CA GLU A 381 3.98 -9.66 5.34
C GLU A 381 3.68 -10.17 3.93
N TYR A 382 2.42 -10.02 3.51
CA TYR A 382 1.95 -10.27 2.15
C TYR A 382 1.55 -8.93 1.53
N VAL A 383 2.40 -8.40 0.66
CA VAL A 383 2.19 -7.12 -0.02
C VAL A 383 1.47 -7.37 -1.34
N GLY A 384 0.35 -6.69 -1.56
CA GLY A 384 -0.44 -6.78 -2.77
C GLY A 384 0.01 -5.78 -3.81
N THR A 385 0.07 -6.21 -5.06
CA THR A 385 0.19 -5.26 -6.17
C THR A 385 -1.08 -4.42 -6.34
N SER A 386 -0.93 -3.38 -7.14
CA SER A 386 -1.98 -2.52 -7.63
C SER A 386 -2.93 -3.20 -8.61
N LEU A 387 -4.19 -2.76 -8.57
CA LEU A 387 -5.22 -3.06 -9.56
C LEU A 387 -4.82 -2.57 -10.97
N THR A 388 -4.37 -1.32 -11.07
CA THR A 388 -3.96 -0.69 -12.34
C THR A 388 -2.77 0.26 -12.23
N SER A 389 -2.44 0.76 -11.03
CA SER A 389 -1.33 1.69 -10.84
C SER A 389 0.01 1.07 -11.26
N GLY A 390 0.85 1.84 -11.96
CA GLY A 390 2.04 1.30 -12.65
C GLY A 390 1.77 0.67 -14.03
N MET A 391 0.53 0.72 -14.53
CA MET A 391 0.12 0.14 -15.82
C MET A 391 0.48 -1.36 -15.89
N ASN A 392 0.73 -1.91 -17.08
CA ASN A 392 1.10 -3.32 -17.23
C ASN A 392 2.31 -3.79 -16.42
N GLY A 393 3.19 -2.89 -15.98
CA GLY A 393 4.50 -3.25 -15.46
C GLY A 393 5.41 -3.86 -16.52
N THR A 394 6.42 -4.59 -16.05
CA THR A 394 7.51 -5.13 -16.85
C THR A 394 7.43 -6.64 -17.06
N GLY A 395 6.55 -7.35 -16.35
CA GLY A 395 6.46 -8.81 -16.37
C GLY A 395 7.58 -9.51 -15.59
N ILE A 396 8.21 -8.83 -14.63
CA ILE A 396 9.28 -9.41 -13.80
C ILE A 396 8.66 -10.13 -12.60
N THR A 397 9.17 -11.32 -12.31
CA THR A 397 8.89 -12.10 -11.09
C THR A 397 10.22 -12.60 -10.52
N GLN A 398 10.33 -12.71 -9.19
CA GLN A 398 11.49 -13.29 -8.52
C GLN A 398 11.00 -14.17 -7.37
N TYR A 399 11.53 -15.39 -7.31
CA TYR A 399 11.27 -16.34 -6.23
C TYR A 399 12.46 -16.39 -5.27
N GLY A 400 12.19 -16.46 -3.97
CA GLY A 400 13.21 -16.47 -2.94
C GLY A 400 13.66 -15.08 -2.50
N ARG A 401 14.86 -15.04 -1.90
CA ARG A 401 15.46 -13.84 -1.30
C ARG A 401 16.36 -13.10 -2.29
N SER A 402 16.56 -11.81 -2.05
CA SER A 402 17.68 -11.07 -2.64
C SER A 402 18.84 -10.99 -1.64
N ALA A 403 20.04 -10.65 -2.10
CA ALA A 403 21.21 -10.45 -1.24
C ALA A 403 21.07 -9.24 -0.28
N ASN A 404 20.32 -8.21 -0.68
CA ASN A 404 20.10 -7.00 0.13
C ASN A 404 18.91 -7.13 1.10
N GLU A 405 17.91 -7.95 0.73
CA GLU A 405 16.71 -8.20 1.53
C GLU A 405 16.61 -9.72 1.79
N PRO A 406 17.44 -10.27 2.71
CA PRO A 406 17.51 -11.72 2.95
C PRO A 406 16.20 -12.31 3.52
N TRP A 407 15.29 -11.45 3.98
CA TRP A 407 13.93 -11.72 4.40
C TRP A 407 12.90 -11.78 3.26
N GLN A 408 13.24 -11.37 2.02
CA GLN A 408 12.36 -11.54 0.86
C GLN A 408 12.13 -13.02 0.55
N ARG A 409 10.91 -13.35 0.15
CA ARG A 409 10.50 -14.70 -0.33
C ARG A 409 9.88 -14.64 -1.73
N PHE A 410 9.39 -13.47 -2.14
CA PHE A 410 8.78 -13.22 -3.44
C PHE A 410 8.88 -11.75 -3.82
N PHE A 411 9.00 -11.49 -5.12
CA PHE A 411 8.70 -10.22 -5.75
C PHE A 411 7.96 -10.46 -7.07
N SER A 412 6.97 -9.62 -7.39
CA SER A 412 6.42 -9.57 -8.74
C SER A 412 5.87 -8.19 -9.10
N ASP A 413 6.08 -7.84 -10.37
CA ASP A 413 5.73 -6.55 -10.96
C ASP A 413 4.49 -6.61 -11.89
N HIS A 414 3.73 -7.72 -11.88
CA HIS A 414 2.39 -7.83 -12.50
C HIS A 414 1.30 -7.10 -11.71
N ARG A 415 0.21 -6.67 -12.38
CA ARG A 415 -1.03 -6.12 -11.76
C ARG A 415 -1.99 -7.23 -11.35
N GLY A 416 -2.94 -6.92 -10.47
CA GLY A 416 -4.02 -7.84 -10.08
C GLY A 416 -4.52 -7.63 -8.66
N TYR A 417 -4.68 -8.72 -7.90
CA TYR A 417 -5.13 -8.73 -6.51
C TYR A 417 -4.54 -9.93 -5.75
N VAL A 418 -4.74 -9.97 -4.44
CA VAL A 418 -4.30 -11.10 -3.60
C VAL A 418 -5.52 -11.78 -2.99
N ARG A 419 -5.58 -13.11 -3.08
CA ARG A 419 -6.63 -13.94 -2.48
C ARG A 419 -6.04 -14.76 -1.34
N CYS A 420 -6.72 -14.78 -0.21
CA CYS A 420 -6.32 -15.51 0.99
C CYS A 420 -7.35 -16.58 1.35
N THR A 421 -6.86 -17.72 1.83
CA THR A 421 -7.67 -18.77 2.45
C THR A 421 -7.02 -19.13 3.78
N VAL A 422 -7.78 -19.02 4.86
CA VAL A 422 -7.28 -19.18 6.23
C VAL A 422 -7.99 -20.37 6.87
N THR A 423 -7.25 -21.21 7.58
CA THR A 423 -7.75 -22.30 8.42
C THR A 423 -7.01 -22.27 9.76
N PRO A 424 -7.46 -22.97 10.81
CA PRO A 424 -6.77 -23.01 12.10
C PRO A 424 -5.27 -23.34 11.98
N ASP A 425 -4.91 -24.30 11.13
CA ASP A 425 -3.53 -24.78 10.98
C ASP A 425 -2.68 -23.96 9.98
N ARG A 426 -3.29 -23.17 9.09
CA ARG A 426 -2.59 -22.56 7.94
C ARG A 426 -3.29 -21.34 7.35
N TRP A 427 -2.49 -20.30 7.12
CA TRP A 427 -2.79 -19.21 6.21
C TRP A 427 -2.24 -19.52 4.81
N ARG A 428 -3.03 -19.34 3.76
CA ARG A 428 -2.59 -19.41 2.35
C ARG A 428 -2.83 -18.07 1.65
N THR A 429 -1.85 -17.64 0.87
CA THR A 429 -1.89 -16.44 0.03
C THR A 429 -1.65 -16.82 -1.43
N ASP A 430 -2.57 -16.46 -2.33
CA ASP A 430 -2.47 -16.63 -3.78
C ASP A 430 -2.37 -15.25 -4.47
N TYR A 431 -1.27 -15.00 -5.18
CA TYR A 431 -1.10 -13.79 -5.98
C TYR A 431 -1.79 -13.95 -7.34
N ARG A 432 -2.88 -13.19 -7.56
CA ARG A 432 -3.76 -13.31 -8.73
C ARG A 432 -3.37 -12.22 -9.73
N ALA A 433 -2.62 -12.59 -10.76
CA ALA A 433 -2.07 -11.66 -11.75
C ALA A 433 -2.96 -11.61 -13.01
N VAL A 434 -3.27 -10.39 -13.50
CA VAL A 434 -3.91 -10.20 -14.81
C VAL A 434 -2.89 -10.15 -15.94
N SER A 435 -3.27 -10.59 -17.13
CA SER A 435 -2.38 -10.62 -18.30
C SER A 435 -2.02 -9.23 -18.84
N THR A 436 -2.92 -8.26 -18.69
CA THR A 436 -2.74 -6.84 -19.04
C THR A 436 -3.82 -6.02 -18.33
N VAL A 437 -3.57 -4.73 -18.11
CA VAL A 437 -4.58 -3.74 -17.70
C VAL A 437 -4.95 -2.78 -18.83
N GLU A 438 -4.30 -2.87 -19.99
CA GLU A 438 -4.60 -2.04 -21.16
C GLU A 438 -5.78 -2.58 -21.99
N GLU A 439 -6.26 -3.80 -21.69
CA GLU A 439 -7.41 -4.42 -22.36
C GLU A 439 -8.52 -4.83 -21.36
N PRO A 440 -9.81 -4.53 -21.64
CA PRO A 440 -10.92 -4.88 -20.75
C PRO A 440 -11.20 -6.39 -20.65
N THR A 441 -10.69 -7.18 -21.60
CA THR A 441 -10.94 -8.63 -21.70
C THR A 441 -9.80 -9.51 -21.16
N ALA A 442 -8.79 -8.91 -20.52
CA ALA A 442 -7.64 -9.61 -19.95
C ALA A 442 -8.00 -10.82 -19.05
N SER A 443 -7.16 -11.86 -19.08
CA SER A 443 -7.30 -13.04 -18.24
C SER A 443 -6.65 -12.85 -16.88
N VAL A 444 -6.96 -13.73 -15.91
CA VAL A 444 -6.27 -13.83 -14.62
C VAL A 444 -5.67 -15.21 -14.44
N ARG A 445 -4.55 -15.31 -13.71
CA ARG A 445 -3.94 -16.57 -13.26
C ARG A 445 -3.36 -16.40 -11.86
N THR A 446 -3.17 -17.51 -11.14
CA THR A 446 -2.34 -17.49 -9.92
C THR A 446 -0.88 -17.52 -10.36
N LEU A 447 -0.11 -16.49 -10.02
CA LEU A 447 1.31 -16.38 -10.32
C LEU A 447 2.17 -17.12 -9.30
N ALA A 448 1.82 -17.02 -8.02
CA ALA A 448 2.49 -17.75 -6.95
C ALA A 448 1.52 -18.01 -5.80
N SER A 449 1.75 -19.10 -5.07
CA SER A 449 1.02 -19.46 -3.86
C SER A 449 1.99 -19.62 -2.70
N PHE A 450 1.69 -19.01 -1.56
CA PHE A 450 2.47 -19.08 -0.33
C PHE A 450 1.61 -19.56 0.84
N ALA A 451 2.24 -20.09 1.88
CA ALA A 451 1.63 -20.38 3.17
C ALA A 451 2.45 -19.82 4.33
N THR A 452 1.75 -19.46 5.41
CA THR A 452 2.30 -19.40 6.77
C THR A 452 1.59 -20.52 7.55
N ASP A 453 2.33 -21.32 8.31
CA ASP A 453 1.75 -22.39 9.15
C ASP A 453 1.56 -21.88 10.58
N ASP A 454 0.55 -22.39 11.29
CA ASP A 454 0.31 -22.07 12.69
C ASP A 454 1.56 -22.28 13.56
N GLY A 455 1.80 -21.34 14.48
CA GLY A 455 2.99 -21.25 15.33
C GLY A 455 4.32 -21.06 14.57
N THR A 456 4.30 -20.82 13.26
CA THR A 456 5.51 -20.79 12.42
C THR A 456 5.51 -19.62 11.43
N PRO A 457 5.81 -18.38 11.89
CA PRO A 457 5.83 -17.19 11.04
C PRO A 457 6.92 -17.28 9.93
N GLY A 458 6.60 -16.70 8.78
CA GLY A 458 7.42 -16.70 7.56
C GLY A 458 6.72 -17.34 6.35
N ALA A 459 6.97 -16.80 5.16
CA ALA A 459 6.28 -17.21 3.94
C ALA A 459 6.96 -18.40 3.25
N LYS A 460 6.25 -19.53 3.15
CA LYS A 460 6.67 -20.76 2.49
C LYS A 460 6.01 -20.89 1.12
N LEU A 461 6.80 -20.98 0.05
CA LEU A 461 6.29 -21.18 -1.31
C LEU A 461 5.60 -22.57 -1.42
N LEU A 462 4.37 -22.60 -1.94
CA LEU A 462 3.56 -23.81 -2.15
C LEU A 462 3.61 -24.35 -3.58
N SER A 463 3.86 -23.48 -4.56
CA SER A 463 3.95 -23.83 -5.98
C SER A 463 5.42 -24.03 -6.38
N GLU A 464 5.76 -25.12 -7.07
CA GLU A 464 7.02 -25.16 -7.81
C GLU A 464 7.06 -23.98 -8.81
N PRO A 465 8.20 -23.27 -8.96
CA PRO A 465 8.34 -22.28 -10.01
C PRO A 465 8.01 -22.87 -11.38
N PRO A 466 7.39 -22.12 -12.31
CA PRO A 466 7.05 -22.66 -13.62
C PRO A 466 8.30 -23.14 -14.35
N PRO A 467 8.28 -24.26 -15.09
CA PRO A 467 9.47 -24.76 -15.78
C PRO A 467 10.12 -23.68 -16.66
N HIS A 468 11.45 -23.70 -16.61
CA HIS A 468 12.31 -22.56 -16.90
C HIS A 468 13.06 -22.74 -18.22
N GLU A 469 12.95 -21.77 -19.15
CA GLU A 469 13.84 -21.66 -20.31
C GLU A 469 14.93 -20.64 -20.02
N LEU A 470 16.20 -21.09 -20.00
CA LEU A 470 17.32 -20.27 -19.51
C LEU A 470 17.82 -19.28 -20.58
N ILE A 471 17.86 -17.99 -20.22
CA ILE A 471 18.44 -16.91 -21.01
C ILE A 471 19.53 -16.20 -20.19
N GLU A 472 20.80 -16.53 -20.42
CA GLU A 472 21.91 -15.79 -19.81
C GLU A 472 22.05 -14.41 -20.48
N ILE A 473 22.07 -13.32 -19.70
CA ILE A 473 22.71 -12.07 -20.14
C ILE A 473 24.21 -12.36 -20.19
N VAL A 474 24.78 -12.33 -21.39
CA VAL A 474 26.19 -12.66 -21.68
C VAL A 474 27.06 -11.43 -21.96
N GLY A 475 26.58 -10.25 -21.55
CA GLY A 475 27.30 -8.99 -21.68
C GLY A 475 26.39 -7.78 -21.69
N ILE A 476 26.79 -6.73 -20.97
CA ILE A 476 26.18 -5.41 -21.03
C ILE A 476 27.24 -4.39 -21.45
N THR A 477 27.06 -3.78 -22.62
CA THR A 477 27.98 -2.78 -23.17
C THR A 477 27.40 -1.39 -22.98
N ARG A 478 28.11 -0.53 -22.23
CA ARG A 478 27.70 0.85 -21.97
C ARG A 478 28.50 1.83 -22.83
N GLY A 479 27.82 2.55 -23.75
CA GLY A 479 28.36 3.73 -24.43
C GLY A 479 29.71 3.53 -25.14
N ALA A 480 29.90 2.39 -25.81
CA ALA A 480 31.15 2.09 -26.51
C ALA A 480 30.88 1.52 -27.91
N SER A 481 31.55 2.09 -28.91
CA SER A 481 31.53 1.63 -30.30
C SER A 481 32.40 0.38 -30.49
N GLU A 482 31.79 -0.81 -30.43
CA GLU A 482 32.44 -2.02 -30.94
C GLU A 482 32.51 -1.98 -32.48
N GLN A 483 33.64 -1.46 -32.98
CA GLN A 483 34.42 -1.72 -34.20
C GLN A 483 33.84 -2.28 -35.53
N ASP A 484 32.56 -2.62 -35.65
CA ASP A 484 31.95 -3.22 -36.86
C ASP A 484 31.24 -2.19 -37.79
N GLY A 485 31.85 -1.01 -37.94
CA GLY A 485 31.63 -0.10 -39.08
C GLY A 485 30.37 0.77 -39.09
N GLU A 486 29.33 0.43 -38.34
CA GLU A 486 28.10 1.24 -38.17
C GLU A 486 28.15 1.94 -36.81
N GLY A 487 28.57 3.21 -36.78
CA GLY A 487 28.75 3.97 -35.54
C GLY A 487 27.44 4.32 -34.85
N PHE A 488 27.35 4.03 -33.55
CA PHE A 488 26.18 4.26 -32.71
C PHE A 488 26.60 4.58 -31.27
N ASP A 489 26.08 5.67 -30.70
CA ASP A 489 26.24 6.00 -29.27
C ASP A 489 25.00 5.54 -28.51
N GLY A 490 25.14 4.52 -27.67
CA GLY A 490 24.05 3.98 -26.87
C GLY A 490 24.46 2.82 -25.96
N ASN A 491 23.54 2.37 -25.12
CA ASN A 491 23.73 1.18 -24.28
C ASN A 491 23.22 -0.07 -25.01
N ALA A 492 23.81 -1.23 -24.73
CA ALA A 492 23.40 -2.50 -25.32
C ALA A 492 23.45 -3.65 -24.31
N VAL A 493 22.52 -4.59 -24.43
CA VAL A 493 22.47 -5.84 -23.64
C VAL A 493 22.38 -7.02 -24.59
N ARG A 494 23.26 -8.01 -24.39
CA ARG A 494 23.32 -9.23 -25.20
C ARG A 494 22.75 -10.41 -24.41
N LEU A 495 21.59 -10.89 -24.82
CA LEU A 495 20.97 -12.10 -24.31
C LEU A 495 21.43 -13.31 -25.12
N ARG A 496 21.62 -14.46 -24.47
CA ARG A 496 21.87 -15.77 -25.10
C ARG A 496 20.90 -16.80 -24.52
N ASN A 497 20.20 -17.52 -25.39
CA ASN A 497 19.49 -18.74 -24.98
C ASN A 497 20.53 -19.82 -24.63
N THR A 498 20.53 -20.28 -23.38
CA THR A 498 21.42 -21.34 -22.88
C THR A 498 20.72 -22.67 -22.65
N GLY A 499 19.40 -22.74 -22.90
CA GLY A 499 18.62 -23.97 -22.92
C GLY A 499 18.76 -24.75 -24.24
N ASP A 500 18.15 -25.94 -24.26
CA ASP A 500 18.18 -26.87 -25.38
C ASP A 500 17.08 -26.63 -26.44
N GLU A 501 16.07 -25.80 -26.14
CA GLU A 501 14.91 -25.51 -27.01
C GLU A 501 14.82 -24.00 -27.37
N PRO A 502 14.23 -23.61 -28.51
CA PRO A 502 14.08 -22.20 -28.90
C PRO A 502 13.09 -21.45 -28.00
N VAL A 503 13.49 -20.31 -27.44
CA VAL A 503 12.61 -19.46 -26.63
C VAL A 503 11.84 -18.50 -27.52
N ASP A 504 10.51 -18.48 -27.43
CA ASP A 504 9.71 -17.41 -28.01
C ASP A 504 9.79 -16.16 -27.12
N LEU A 505 10.43 -15.09 -27.62
CA LEU A 505 10.48 -13.81 -26.95
C LEU A 505 9.23 -12.95 -27.25
N ALA A 506 8.29 -13.38 -28.08
CA ALA A 506 7.10 -12.59 -28.40
C ALA A 506 6.36 -12.13 -27.12
N GLY A 507 6.23 -10.81 -26.93
CA GLY A 507 5.58 -10.21 -25.77
C GLY A 507 6.44 -10.15 -24.50
N PHE A 508 7.66 -10.69 -24.50
CA PHE A 508 8.63 -10.43 -23.44
C PHE A 508 8.97 -8.94 -23.36
N ARG A 509 9.18 -8.46 -22.13
CA ARG A 509 9.56 -7.08 -21.83
C ARG A 509 10.83 -7.08 -21.00
N LEU A 510 11.93 -6.59 -21.57
CA LEU A 510 13.17 -6.37 -20.83
C LEU A 510 13.20 -4.93 -20.34
N SER A 511 13.21 -4.72 -19.02
CA SER A 511 13.22 -3.38 -18.42
C SER A 511 14.51 -3.08 -17.69
N PHE A 512 15.02 -1.86 -17.84
CA PHE A 512 16.14 -1.35 -17.04
C PHE A 512 15.68 -0.21 -16.15
N GLN A 513 15.78 -0.41 -14.83
CA GLN A 513 15.41 0.60 -13.84
C GLN A 513 16.56 1.60 -13.63
N SER A 514 16.24 2.89 -13.65
CA SER A 514 17.16 3.97 -13.29
C SER A 514 17.39 3.98 -11.78
N GLY A 515 18.50 3.40 -11.32
CA GLY A 515 18.85 3.32 -9.90
C GLY A 515 19.24 4.66 -9.27
N ALA A 516 18.24 5.46 -8.91
CA ALA A 516 18.34 6.56 -7.95
C ALA A 516 16.99 6.74 -7.23
N LEU A 517 17.05 7.01 -5.93
CA LEU A 517 15.86 7.29 -5.11
C LEU A 517 15.18 8.60 -5.55
N ARG A 518 13.84 8.63 -5.57
CA ARG A 518 12.85 9.74 -5.81
C ARG A 518 13.49 11.12 -6.16
N VAL A 519 13.08 11.85 -7.20
CA VAL A 519 11.73 12.45 -7.42
C VAL A 519 11.46 12.72 -8.95
N PRO A 520 10.38 13.41 -9.41
CA PRO A 520 9.40 12.83 -10.32
C PRO A 520 9.52 13.32 -11.77
N THR A 521 9.99 12.47 -12.68
CA THR A 521 9.58 12.55 -14.09
C THR A 521 8.76 11.32 -14.44
N ASN A 522 7.77 11.49 -15.33
CA ASN A 522 6.99 10.36 -15.87
C ASN A 522 7.81 9.59 -16.93
N GLU A 523 9.13 9.56 -16.79
CA GLU A 523 10.03 9.07 -17.82
C GLU A 523 10.29 7.58 -17.61
N GLU A 524 9.81 6.86 -18.60
CA GLU A 524 9.75 5.42 -18.74
C GLU A 524 11.07 4.75 -18.29
N ALA A 525 10.95 3.67 -17.50
CA ALA A 525 12.00 2.67 -17.49
C ALA A 525 12.25 2.24 -18.94
N ASN A 526 13.50 1.95 -19.32
CA ASN A 526 13.80 1.55 -20.69
C ASN A 526 13.25 0.12 -20.92
N VAL A 527 11.99 0.03 -21.33
CA VAL A 527 11.26 -1.22 -21.57
C VAL A 527 11.35 -1.59 -23.05
N TYR A 528 11.97 -2.73 -23.33
CA TYR A 528 12.07 -3.32 -24.65
C TYR A 528 11.05 -4.44 -24.79
N THR A 529 10.00 -4.19 -25.56
CA THR A 529 9.10 -5.24 -26.02
C THR A 529 9.73 -5.98 -27.20
N PHE A 530 9.73 -7.31 -27.15
CA PHE A 530 10.16 -8.15 -28.27
C PHE A 530 8.95 -8.48 -29.16
N ASP A 531 8.87 -7.82 -30.31
CA ASP A 531 7.94 -8.14 -31.41
C ASP A 531 8.44 -9.37 -32.20
N PRO A 532 7.55 -10.15 -32.85
CA PRO A 532 7.58 -11.62 -32.84
C PRO A 532 8.95 -12.19 -33.19
N ARG A 533 9.65 -12.67 -32.16
CA ARG A 533 11.05 -13.08 -32.24
C ARG A 533 11.30 -14.33 -31.42
N VAL A 534 11.70 -15.40 -32.10
CA VAL A 534 12.20 -16.62 -31.46
C VAL A 534 13.72 -16.55 -31.36
N LEU A 535 14.28 -17.02 -30.25
CA LEU A 535 15.72 -17.10 -29.97
C LEU A 535 16.14 -18.58 -29.88
N ASP A 536 16.72 -19.10 -30.95
CA ASP A 536 17.22 -20.48 -31.04
C ASP A 536 18.28 -20.80 -29.96
N PRO A 537 18.46 -22.07 -29.57
CA PRO A 537 19.51 -22.52 -28.65
C PRO A 537 20.91 -22.01 -29.03
N GLY A 538 21.61 -21.39 -28.09
CA GLY A 538 22.91 -20.76 -28.31
C GLY A 538 22.88 -19.46 -29.14
N GLY A 539 21.72 -19.09 -29.70
CA GLY A 539 21.49 -17.84 -30.41
C GLY A 539 21.61 -16.63 -29.49
N THR A 540 22.04 -15.49 -30.04
CA THR A 540 22.15 -14.23 -29.29
C THR A 540 21.31 -13.12 -29.90
N VAL A 541 20.68 -12.32 -29.05
CA VAL A 541 20.04 -11.05 -29.42
C VAL A 541 20.71 -9.91 -28.67
N THR A 542 21.07 -8.86 -29.39
CA THR A 542 21.54 -7.60 -28.80
C THR A 542 20.41 -6.58 -28.82
N VAL A 543 19.92 -6.19 -27.65
CA VAL A 543 18.97 -5.10 -27.43
C VAL A 543 19.77 -3.80 -27.29
N ARG A 544 19.31 -2.68 -27.86
CA ARG A 544 20.06 -1.40 -27.90
C ARG A 544 19.18 -0.21 -27.52
N ILE A 545 19.77 0.76 -26.81
CA ILE A 545 19.11 1.94 -26.25
C ILE A 545 19.52 3.21 -27.00
N GLY A 546 18.54 3.89 -27.60
CA GLY A 546 18.54 5.34 -27.88
C GLY A 546 19.26 5.85 -29.13
N SER A 547 18.69 6.86 -29.79
CA SER A 547 19.39 7.69 -30.79
C SER A 547 18.91 9.16 -30.76
N SER A 548 19.02 9.81 -29.60
CA SER A 548 18.74 11.25 -29.41
C SER A 548 19.40 11.78 -28.14
N GLU A 549 19.68 13.09 -28.09
CA GLU A 549 20.64 13.76 -27.19
C GLU A 549 20.21 13.95 -25.71
N ASP A 550 19.46 13.02 -25.11
CA ASP A 550 19.15 13.06 -23.67
C ASP A 550 19.28 11.65 -23.04
N THR A 551 20.49 11.34 -22.53
CA THR A 551 20.72 10.18 -21.66
C THR A 551 21.70 10.54 -20.54
N GLU A 552 21.17 10.98 -19.39
CA GLU A 552 21.92 10.91 -18.13
C GLU A 552 22.05 9.46 -17.64
N SER A 553 23.09 9.20 -16.87
CA SER A 553 23.53 7.82 -16.61
C SER A 553 22.76 7.10 -15.50
N VAL A 554 22.21 5.94 -15.84
CA VAL A 554 21.74 4.95 -14.87
C VAL A 554 22.91 4.25 -14.16
N ARG A 555 22.77 4.06 -12.84
CA ARG A 555 23.62 3.20 -12.01
C ARG A 555 22.79 2.01 -11.54
N TYR A 556 23.20 0.80 -11.87
CA TYR A 556 22.57 -0.42 -11.37
C TYR A 556 23.17 -0.75 -9.99
N THR A 557 22.35 -1.19 -9.02
CA THR A 557 22.83 -1.64 -7.70
C THR A 557 22.23 -2.98 -7.30
N GLY A 558 22.41 -3.98 -8.16
CA GLY A 558 22.91 -5.25 -7.63
C GLY A 558 24.31 -5.00 -7.11
N ARG A 559 24.51 -5.07 -5.79
CA ARG A 559 25.84 -5.11 -5.17
C ARG A 559 26.05 -6.58 -4.76
N ASP A 560 26.96 -7.35 -5.36
CA ASP A 560 28.11 -6.93 -6.18
C ASP A 560 28.44 -7.96 -7.30
N THR A 561 29.34 -7.55 -8.20
CA THR A 561 29.93 -8.24 -9.36
C THR A 561 29.08 -8.40 -10.64
N ASP A 562 29.52 -7.66 -11.67
CA ASP A 562 29.37 -7.86 -13.12
C ASP A 562 28.06 -8.46 -13.66
N LEU A 563 27.21 -7.57 -14.18
CA LEU A 563 26.05 -7.89 -15.03
C LEU A 563 26.42 -8.60 -16.36
N ASP A 564 27.69 -8.90 -16.59
CA ASP A 564 28.12 -9.70 -17.74
C ASP A 564 27.59 -11.15 -17.71
N ARG A 565 27.03 -11.61 -16.56
CA ARG A 565 26.55 -12.99 -16.36
C ARG A 565 25.27 -13.16 -15.51
N ALA A 566 24.28 -12.27 -15.62
CA ALA A 566 23.00 -12.47 -14.95
C ALA A 566 22.14 -13.52 -15.69
N VAL A 567 21.63 -14.54 -14.99
CA VAL A 567 20.71 -15.54 -15.57
C VAL A 567 19.28 -15.00 -15.49
N LEU A 568 18.74 -14.59 -16.64
CA LEU A 568 17.30 -14.41 -16.81
C LEU A 568 16.68 -15.75 -17.17
N VAL A 569 15.43 -15.91 -16.80
CA VAL A 569 14.69 -17.14 -17.06
C VAL A 569 13.35 -16.79 -17.67
N ALA A 570 13.13 -17.26 -18.88
CA ALA A 570 11.87 -17.07 -19.60
C ALA A 570 10.89 -18.19 -19.24
N ASN A 571 9.62 -17.83 -19.04
CA ASN A 571 8.51 -18.76 -19.04
C ASN A 571 7.22 -18.05 -19.47
N ALA A 572 6.10 -18.78 -19.53
CA ALA A 572 4.79 -18.23 -19.89
C ALA A 572 4.27 -17.14 -18.94
N ASP A 573 4.90 -16.97 -17.77
CA ASP A 573 4.51 -16.01 -16.75
C ASP A 573 5.29 -14.69 -16.83
N GLY A 574 6.44 -14.65 -17.52
CA GLY A 574 7.26 -13.45 -17.71
C GLY A 574 8.77 -13.74 -17.64
N ILE A 575 9.54 -12.74 -17.17
CA ILE A 575 10.96 -12.91 -16.86
C ILE A 575 11.10 -13.24 -15.36
N VAL A 576 11.68 -14.39 -15.06
CA VAL A 576 12.09 -14.79 -13.72
C VAL A 576 13.57 -14.48 -13.52
N LEU A 577 13.93 -13.88 -12.39
CA LEU A 577 15.31 -13.74 -11.92
C LEU A 577 15.68 -14.95 -11.06
N ASP A 578 16.68 -15.73 -11.48
CA ASP A 578 17.18 -16.90 -10.75
C ASP A 578 18.53 -16.58 -10.06
N GLU A 579 18.47 -16.14 -8.80
CA GLU A 579 19.66 -15.96 -7.96
C GLU A 579 20.26 -17.31 -7.48
N ALA A 580 19.55 -18.44 -7.56
CA ALA A 580 20.08 -19.75 -7.17
C ALA A 580 20.98 -20.38 -8.25
N ALA A 581 20.90 -19.91 -9.49
CA ALA A 581 21.83 -20.25 -10.57
C ALA A 581 23.25 -19.65 -10.38
N TYR A 582 23.44 -18.72 -9.43
CA TYR A 582 24.77 -18.20 -9.09
C TYR A 582 25.55 -19.21 -8.23
N PRO A 583 26.79 -19.60 -8.60
CA PRO A 583 27.66 -20.32 -7.69
C PRO A 583 28.03 -19.43 -6.49
N PRO A 584 28.16 -19.98 -5.27
CA PRO A 584 28.57 -19.20 -4.11
C PRO A 584 29.98 -18.60 -4.33
N PRO A 585 30.27 -17.41 -3.74
CA PRO A 585 31.46 -16.60 -4.07
C PRO A 585 32.82 -17.27 -3.80
N ASP A 586 32.84 -18.43 -3.14
CA ASP A 586 34.05 -19.21 -2.85
C ASP A 586 34.60 -20.01 -4.05
N SER A 587 33.93 -20.01 -5.22
CA SER A 587 34.39 -20.75 -6.41
C SER A 587 35.56 -20.12 -7.19
N GLY A 588 36.19 -19.07 -6.67
CA GLY A 588 37.47 -18.53 -7.16
C GLY A 588 37.40 -17.12 -7.76
N ALA A 589 37.42 -16.10 -6.90
CA ALA A 589 37.49 -14.70 -7.32
C ALA A 589 38.90 -14.31 -7.86
N VAL A 590 38.93 -13.61 -9.00
CA VAL A 590 40.14 -12.95 -9.52
C VAL A 590 40.26 -11.56 -8.90
N SER A 591 41.29 -11.34 -8.07
CA SER A 591 41.53 -10.01 -7.48
C SER A 591 42.20 -9.06 -8.48
N ILE A 592 41.55 -7.94 -8.80
CA ILE A 592 42.19 -6.83 -9.52
C ILE A 592 42.59 -5.74 -8.52
N ARG A 593 43.90 -5.43 -8.46
CA ARG A 593 44.43 -4.30 -7.68
C ARG A 593 44.19 -3.00 -8.44
N THR A 594 43.68 -1.99 -7.76
CA THR A 594 43.67 -0.61 -8.27
C THR A 594 45.01 0.06 -7.97
N GLU A 595 45.70 0.54 -9.01
CA GLU A 595 46.82 1.46 -8.86
C GLU A 595 46.28 2.88 -8.60
N THR A 596 46.74 3.52 -7.52
CA THR A 596 46.41 4.92 -7.22
C THR A 596 47.27 5.85 -8.08
N PRO A 597 46.70 6.74 -8.91
CA PRO A 597 47.46 7.81 -9.55
C PRO A 597 47.76 8.92 -8.52
N GLU A 598 49.03 9.26 -8.32
CA GLU A 598 49.42 10.37 -7.44
C GLU A 598 49.01 11.75 -8.00
N PRO A 599 48.65 12.71 -7.13
CA PRO A 599 48.35 14.08 -7.55
C PRO A 599 49.62 14.91 -7.77
N THR A 600 49.79 15.47 -8.97
CA THR A 600 50.80 16.49 -9.24
C THR A 600 50.57 17.76 -8.43
N THR A 601 51.54 18.15 -7.60
CA THR A 601 51.72 19.53 -7.13
C THR A 601 53.18 19.96 -7.23
N THR A 602 53.42 21.22 -7.57
CA THR A 602 54.75 21.77 -7.87
C THR A 602 55.12 22.86 -6.87
N ALA A 603 56.15 22.65 -6.03
CA ALA A 603 57.10 23.69 -5.56
C ALA A 603 58.14 23.13 -4.56
N THR A 604 59.43 23.32 -4.90
CA THR A 604 60.61 23.57 -4.01
C THR A 604 60.44 23.40 -2.49
N ASP A 605 61.23 22.58 -1.79
CA ASP A 605 62.68 22.81 -1.55
C ASP A 605 63.47 21.55 -1.09
N THR A 606 64.81 21.63 -1.14
CA THR A 606 65.81 20.63 -0.67
C THR A 606 66.78 21.39 0.27
N PRO A 607 67.51 20.81 1.29
CA PRO A 607 68.09 19.46 1.26
C PRO A 607 68.41 18.66 2.58
N LEU A 608 68.47 17.32 2.45
CA LEU A 608 69.48 16.37 3.02
C LEU A 608 69.61 16.21 4.58
N PRO A 609 70.40 15.25 5.13
CA PRO A 609 70.17 13.79 5.09
C PRO A 609 70.55 13.04 6.41
N THR A 610 70.36 11.71 6.47
CA THR A 610 71.30 10.67 7.04
C THR A 610 70.65 9.28 6.87
N THR A 611 71.20 8.35 6.07
CA THR A 611 72.14 7.24 6.46
C THR A 611 71.68 6.42 7.69
N THR A 612 71.66 5.08 7.68
CA THR A 612 72.77 4.18 7.28
C THR A 612 72.32 2.76 6.86
N GLU A 613 73.06 2.18 5.90
CA GLU A 613 73.36 0.77 5.52
C GLU A 613 72.63 -0.40 6.25
N ALA A 614 72.02 -1.38 5.55
CA ALA A 614 72.62 -2.59 4.90
C ALA A 614 72.99 -3.73 5.91
N THR A 615 72.97 -5.04 5.64
CA THR A 615 72.80 -5.85 4.39
C THR A 615 72.39 -7.31 4.76
N GLU A 616 72.03 -8.12 3.75
CA GLU A 616 72.23 -9.60 3.67
C GLU A 616 71.35 -10.62 4.45
N THR A 617 70.40 -11.20 3.69
CA THR A 617 70.01 -12.63 3.47
C THR A 617 71.05 -13.76 3.75
N PRO A 618 70.71 -15.08 3.62
CA PRO A 618 69.42 -15.82 3.65
C PRO A 618 69.52 -17.17 4.44
N THR A 619 68.64 -18.15 4.11
CA THR A 619 68.69 -19.65 4.25
C THR A 619 67.54 -20.16 5.12
N GLU A 620 66.48 -20.77 4.56
CA GLU A 620 66.30 -22.22 4.34
C GLU A 620 66.54 -23.06 5.63
N ARG A 621 65.74 -24.07 6.01
CA ARG A 621 64.88 -24.98 5.23
C ARG A 621 64.07 -25.92 6.16
N THR A 622 62.85 -26.33 5.77
CA THR A 622 62.22 -27.71 5.95
C THR A 622 62.13 -28.32 7.38
N THR A 623 61.23 -29.24 7.79
CA THR A 623 60.20 -30.09 7.16
C THR A 623 59.45 -30.85 8.27
N THR A 624 58.12 -31.09 8.12
CA THR A 624 57.30 -32.26 8.61
C THR A 624 57.42 -32.75 10.08
N ASP A 625 56.52 -33.56 10.68
CA ASP A 625 55.24 -34.19 10.29
C ASP A 625 54.38 -34.50 11.56
N THR A 626 53.10 -34.88 11.36
CA THR A 626 52.22 -35.78 12.17
C THR A 626 52.46 -35.97 13.69
N THR A 627 51.44 -35.96 14.57
CA THR A 627 50.43 -37.06 14.71
C THR A 627 49.29 -36.72 15.70
N ASP A 628 48.10 -37.29 15.46
CA ASP A 628 46.99 -37.40 16.42
C ASP A 628 47.30 -38.33 17.60
N VAL A 629 46.73 -38.05 18.78
CA VAL A 629 46.16 -39.07 19.69
C VAL A 629 44.94 -38.49 20.42
N THR A 630 43.79 -39.15 20.28
CA THR A 630 42.58 -38.93 21.10
C THR A 630 42.69 -39.66 22.45
N ASN A 631 42.07 -39.11 23.51
CA ASN A 631 41.52 -39.93 24.58
C ASN A 631 40.45 -39.18 25.40
N THR A 632 39.49 -39.95 25.93
CA THR A 632 38.26 -39.48 26.58
C THR A 632 38.14 -40.04 28.01
N VAL A 633 37.02 -39.70 28.70
CA VAL A 633 36.39 -40.45 29.82
C VAL A 633 36.76 -40.01 31.27
N ASP A 634 35.90 -39.13 31.84
CA ASP A 634 35.02 -39.35 33.03
C ASP A 634 35.13 -38.67 34.43
N THR A 635 33.92 -38.54 35.00
CA THR A 635 33.45 -38.59 36.42
C THR A 635 33.45 -37.38 37.39
N ALA A 636 32.20 -36.99 37.77
CA ALA A 636 31.61 -36.81 39.13
C ALA A 636 32.10 -35.65 40.07
N ASP A 637 31.27 -34.71 40.58
CA ASP A 637 30.19 -34.76 41.63
C ASP A 637 30.73 -34.55 43.09
N THR A 638 30.09 -33.99 44.13
CA THR A 638 28.67 -33.64 44.49
C THR A 638 28.59 -32.42 45.46
N SER A 639 27.44 -31.71 45.54
CA SER A 639 26.76 -31.11 46.76
C SER A 639 25.97 -29.82 46.45
N THR A 640 24.64 -29.65 46.64
CA THR A 640 23.73 -29.73 47.83
C THR A 640 23.98 -28.59 48.87
N ALA A 641 22.98 -27.90 49.45
CA ALA A 641 21.56 -28.23 49.67
C ALA A 641 20.66 -27.01 50.03
N THR A 642 19.33 -27.13 49.79
CA THR A 642 18.14 -26.83 50.66
C THR A 642 18.09 -25.60 51.60
N GLU A 643 16.95 -25.04 52.05
CA GLU A 643 15.49 -25.07 51.77
C GLU A 643 14.81 -24.31 52.95
N THR A 644 13.73 -23.53 52.78
CA THR A 644 12.56 -23.47 53.71
C THR A 644 11.48 -22.48 53.26
N THR A 645 10.23 -22.86 53.53
CA THR A 645 8.94 -22.14 53.42
C THR A 645 8.66 -21.20 54.61
N ASP A 646 7.72 -20.23 54.50
CA ASP A 646 6.36 -20.36 55.10
C ASP A 646 5.38 -19.18 54.77
N GLU A 647 4.15 -19.30 55.28
CA GLU A 647 2.87 -18.66 54.91
C GLU A 647 2.60 -17.14 55.17
N ARG A 648 1.43 -16.75 54.63
CA ARG A 648 0.65 -15.48 54.63
C ARG A 648 0.29 -14.94 56.04
N PRO A 649 -0.12 -13.65 56.18
CA PRO A 649 -1.56 -13.34 56.16
C PRO A 649 -1.90 -11.99 55.46
N ALA A 650 -3.15 -11.51 55.61
CA ALA A 650 -3.76 -10.49 54.77
C ALA A 650 -4.18 -9.18 55.50
N ASP A 651 -4.53 -8.19 54.66
CA ASP A 651 -5.47 -7.07 54.87
C ASP A 651 -5.04 -5.84 55.71
N GLU A 652 -4.99 -4.65 55.07
CA GLU A 652 -5.90 -3.54 55.38
C GLU A 652 -5.75 -2.33 54.41
N THR A 653 -6.89 -1.92 53.82
CA THR A 653 -7.30 -0.56 53.37
C THR A 653 -6.28 0.57 53.10
N THR A 654 -6.40 1.20 51.91
CA THR A 654 -6.59 2.68 51.83
C THR A 654 -7.46 3.06 50.62
N THR A 655 -8.67 3.53 50.89
CA THR A 655 -9.61 4.08 49.89
C THR A 655 -9.21 5.50 49.50
N ARG A 656 -9.22 5.86 48.20
CA ARG A 656 -9.17 7.28 47.79
C ARG A 656 -10.19 7.62 46.70
N THR A 657 -11.37 8.02 47.16
CA THR A 657 -12.46 8.55 46.35
C THR A 657 -12.06 9.83 45.63
N ARG A 658 -12.38 9.95 44.33
CA ARG A 658 -12.61 11.24 43.66
C ARG A 658 -14.03 11.23 43.10
N GLN A 659 -14.85 12.18 43.57
CA GLN A 659 -16.12 12.51 42.93
C GLN A 659 -15.93 13.63 41.89
N PRO A 660 -16.84 13.78 40.92
CA PRO A 660 -16.74 14.78 39.87
C PRO A 660 -17.18 16.17 40.35
N GLU A 661 -16.51 17.22 39.88
CA GLU A 661 -17.01 18.59 40.04
C GLU A 661 -17.88 18.99 38.85
N SER A 662 -19.15 19.26 39.12
CA SER A 662 -20.02 19.97 38.20
C SER A 662 -19.95 21.48 38.46
N THR A 663 -19.71 22.29 37.43
CA THR A 663 -20.16 23.69 37.43
C THR A 663 -20.82 24.04 36.11
N ALA A 664 -22.09 24.45 36.19
CA ALA A 664 -22.81 25.07 35.09
C ALA A 664 -22.78 26.59 35.27
N THR A 665 -22.65 27.35 34.19
CA THR A 665 -23.04 28.77 34.14
C THR A 665 -23.53 29.11 32.72
N ALA A 666 -24.56 29.95 32.64
CA ALA A 666 -25.38 30.19 31.45
C ALA A 666 -24.76 31.22 30.46
N PRO A 667 -25.31 31.41 29.25
CA PRO A 667 -24.61 32.06 28.13
C PRO A 667 -24.74 33.59 28.11
N ALA A 668 -23.79 34.25 27.43
CA ALA A 668 -23.84 35.68 27.14
C ALA A 668 -24.17 35.94 25.66
N THR A 669 -25.31 36.58 25.42
CA THR A 669 -25.72 37.11 24.12
C THR A 669 -25.02 38.43 23.79
N THR A 670 -24.48 38.58 22.57
CA THR A 670 -24.39 39.89 21.88
C THR A 670 -24.38 39.71 20.36
N THR A 671 -25.44 40.16 19.70
CA THR A 671 -25.45 40.50 18.27
C THR A 671 -24.67 41.81 18.06
N PRO A 672 -24.21 42.09 16.83
CA PRO A 672 -24.62 43.36 16.24
C PRO A 672 -25.12 43.22 14.79
N THR A 673 -26.26 43.85 14.53
CA THR A 673 -26.86 44.01 13.20
C THR A 673 -26.22 45.19 12.48
N ALA A 674 -25.90 45.06 11.20
CA ALA A 674 -25.69 46.21 10.31
C ALA A 674 -26.20 45.88 8.90
N THR A 675 -27.18 46.66 8.44
CA THR A 675 -27.81 46.58 7.12
C THR A 675 -27.35 47.78 6.30
N GLU A 676 -27.01 47.64 5.01
CA GLU A 676 -27.46 48.57 3.94
C GLU A 676 -27.08 48.17 2.49
N THR A 677 -28.12 48.07 1.65
CA THR A 677 -28.26 48.47 0.23
C THR A 677 -27.06 48.58 -0.76
N ALA A 678 -27.04 47.63 -1.71
CA ALA A 678 -27.29 47.79 -3.16
C ALA A 678 -26.62 48.91 -4.03
N ALA A 679 -25.84 48.41 -5.04
CA ALA A 679 -25.88 48.79 -6.48
C ALA A 679 -25.24 50.12 -6.99
N PRO A 680 -24.93 50.27 -8.32
CA PRO A 680 -24.33 49.29 -9.26
C PRO A 680 -23.33 49.86 -10.34
N ALA A 681 -22.72 48.94 -11.10
CA ALA A 681 -22.43 48.98 -12.56
C ALA A 681 -21.18 49.67 -13.20
N ARG A 682 -20.76 49.04 -14.33
CA ARG A 682 -19.83 49.46 -15.42
C ARG A 682 -18.32 49.41 -15.12
N GLY A 683 -17.44 48.97 -16.04
CA GLY A 683 -17.67 48.30 -17.34
C GLY A 683 -16.40 48.21 -18.23
N SER A 684 -16.32 47.14 -19.04
CA SER A 684 -15.63 46.96 -20.35
C SER A 684 -14.24 47.58 -20.64
N HIS A 685 -13.26 46.72 -20.94
CA HIS A 685 -12.39 46.67 -22.15
C HIS A 685 -11.43 45.46 -21.97
N THR A 686 -11.45 44.38 -22.76
CA THR A 686 -11.12 44.12 -24.19
C THR A 686 -9.63 44.20 -24.55
N ASP A 687 -9.20 43.19 -25.30
CA ASP A 687 -7.92 43.02 -26.01
C ASP A 687 -6.68 42.69 -25.13
N GLY A 688 -5.71 41.86 -25.53
CA GLY A 688 -5.61 41.03 -26.74
C GLY A 688 -4.17 40.50 -26.96
N GLU A 689 -4.06 39.22 -27.33
CA GLU A 689 -2.96 38.54 -28.05
C GLU A 689 -1.46 38.67 -27.63
N SER A 690 -0.86 37.51 -27.35
CA SER A 690 0.49 37.03 -27.74
C SER A 690 1.73 37.95 -27.65
N SER A 691 2.79 37.47 -26.99
CA SER A 691 3.91 36.79 -27.69
C SER A 691 5.12 36.52 -26.77
N SER A 692 5.96 35.58 -27.22
CA SER A 692 7.19 35.04 -26.62
C SER A 692 8.27 36.06 -26.22
N ALA A 693 8.89 35.88 -25.04
CA ALA A 693 10.33 36.07 -24.81
C ALA A 693 10.79 35.44 -23.47
N GLY A 694 11.90 34.68 -23.48
CA GLY A 694 12.78 34.56 -22.30
C GLY A 694 13.72 35.79 -22.20
N PRO A 695 14.77 35.81 -21.35
CA PRO A 695 15.40 34.66 -20.68
C PRO A 695 15.82 34.87 -19.19
N GLY A 696 16.19 33.77 -18.52
CA GLY A 696 17.43 33.66 -17.73
C GLY A 696 17.60 34.34 -16.35
N PHE A 697 18.39 33.66 -15.51
CA PHE A 697 19.01 34.09 -14.24
C PHE A 697 18.11 34.31 -13.00
N GLY A 698 18.16 33.34 -12.08
CA GLY A 698 17.54 33.43 -10.76
C GLY A 698 18.00 32.41 -9.70
N VAL A 699 19.10 31.67 -9.90
CA VAL A 699 19.56 30.62 -8.96
C VAL A 699 20.99 30.89 -8.48
N LEU A 700 21.12 31.72 -7.43
CA LEU A 700 22.36 31.84 -6.63
C LEU A 700 22.14 32.48 -5.25
N ALA A 701 20.96 32.25 -4.63
CA ALA A 701 20.58 32.89 -3.36
C ALA A 701 19.80 31.96 -2.40
N ALA A 702 20.16 30.68 -2.31
CA ALA A 702 19.56 29.72 -1.35
C ALA A 702 20.56 28.96 -0.47
N LEU A 703 21.87 29.08 -0.70
CA LEU A 703 22.92 28.37 0.07
C LEU A 703 23.55 29.18 1.21
N ALA A 704 23.05 30.39 1.50
CA ALA A 704 23.52 31.21 2.62
C ALA A 704 22.59 31.19 3.86
N GLY A 705 21.37 30.65 3.75
CA GLY A 705 20.40 30.62 4.85
C GLY A 705 20.59 29.48 5.85
N ILE A 706 21.12 28.34 5.40
CA ILE A 706 21.11 27.07 6.15
C ILE A 706 22.13 27.08 7.32
N THR A 707 23.28 27.74 7.14
CA THR A 707 24.33 27.82 8.18
C THR A 707 23.94 28.71 9.39
N GLY A 708 22.97 29.61 9.22
CA GLY A 708 22.54 30.53 10.29
C GLY A 708 21.61 29.89 11.33
N ILE A 709 20.77 28.93 10.92
CA ILE A 709 19.71 28.37 11.77
C ILE A 709 20.25 27.32 12.75
N ALA A 710 21.24 26.52 12.32
CA ALA A 710 21.90 25.53 13.18
C ALA A 710 22.63 26.17 14.38
N ILE A 711 23.31 27.30 14.16
CA ILE A 711 24.08 28.01 15.20
C ILE A 711 23.13 28.66 16.23
N HIS A 712 21.94 29.10 15.82
CA HIS A 712 20.97 29.73 16.74
C HIS A 712 20.29 28.69 17.67
N ARG A 713 20.00 27.48 17.17
CA ARG A 713 19.42 26.39 18.00
C ARG A 713 20.43 25.82 19.01
N LEU A 714 21.71 25.69 18.64
CA LEU A 714 22.77 25.23 19.55
C LEU A 714 23.05 26.22 20.70
N LYS A 715 22.94 27.53 20.46
CA LYS A 715 23.19 28.53 21.50
C LYS A 715 22.10 28.52 22.59
N ARG A 716 20.82 28.35 22.21
CA ARG A 716 19.69 28.31 23.15
C ARG A 716 19.79 27.14 24.13
N ARG A 717 20.13 25.95 23.62
CA ARG A 717 20.30 24.71 24.41
C ARG A 717 21.52 24.72 25.35
N TRP A 718 22.46 25.65 25.16
CA TRP A 718 23.62 25.84 26.05
C TRP A 718 23.35 26.84 27.18
N GLU A 719 22.48 27.83 26.95
CA GLU A 719 22.10 28.84 27.95
C GLU A 719 21.02 28.31 28.92
N GLU A 720 20.20 27.33 28.52
CA GLU A 720 19.17 26.71 29.37
C GLU A 720 19.71 25.71 30.41
N ASN A 721 20.96 25.23 30.28
CA ASN A 721 21.60 24.28 31.21
C ASN A 721 22.49 24.96 32.29
N ARG A 722 22.21 26.22 32.62
CA ARG A 722 22.82 26.96 33.75
C ARG A 722 21.77 27.77 34.52
N GLY A 723 20.93 27.07 35.28
CA GLY A 723 20.02 27.61 36.29
C GLY A 723 19.94 26.68 37.48
#